data_AF-A0A7K1FXS8-F1
#
_entry.id   AF-A0A7K1FXS8-F1
#
_cell.length_a   1.000
_cell.length_b   1.000
_cell.length_c   1.000
_cell.angle_alpha   90.00
_cell.angle_beta   90.00
_cell.angle_gamma   90.00
#
_symmetry.space_group_name_H-M   'P 1'
#
loop_
_entity.id
_entity.type
_entity.pdbx_description
1 polymer ?
#
loop_
_entity_poly.entity_id
_entity_poly.type
_entity_poly.pdbx_seq_one_letter_code
_entity_poly.pdbx_strand_id
1 'polypeptide(L)'
;MKTDKYKLIELAKNHLRGENTSSKITFDDLYKGLVQYDQFGYAAEILLAKIDENEKKGEPVSIDMYHKLAKNIYKDTTLSGYFKFDKALNILKTYCSLDDTDDCETLGIAGAIYKNKWKFNHQFKNLLQSRAYYKKGYELWKNNYLHLYSEYTAINYAYINELVACKNLEQLKLKEEITDEIIKRFTTSQNVRKDIINRYVNENTVSLKNTVPDKWFYATLAEAYFGTRQYDNAIHFIKLYISENHENWEVKTFVQQLYHIAAFQETEKKFKDLPEDHPFEIQKIDTKKQKECFLALENNEEDNLTTSEFESKKEGKVGIGLSGGGFRAALFHIGVLAGLAEKDMLKDIEVMSCVSGGSIIGVYYYLKLKNLLETKDDEQITKCDYVTIIKEIEIEFQAAVEKNLRVQVFSNLFKNIKMYNEKKYSRSYRLGELYEKYFYLPLFNKYLEKKVTAIYMGDLFINPKNVIGFNIYNDNWKRKNKVPQLILNATSANTGHNWQFTASWMGEPPTYISDVLDVKPRLRRMYYQNAPEEYKKFRLGYAVAASSCVPVLFEPLLLSGLYKDIDLELIDGGVHDNQGIASILEQECTSIIISDGSAQMANSYKSVSNELSLFLRVDSILQERVREIQLLDLKSRKYTDSINQLYIVHLKKGLGQLPVSWINCTDVNRRILHDAEIEDINELLDYGLMKKIQQQLSEIRTDLDSFNELESYALMFSGYQQTINEVDYKSDHTQAQWKFKNIEASCTLPAKESRLINQLTVSSYVPFKILRLSKPLRYITILLGIAISLFLVIYFYNNWGNTTPVFSFGFTYREIASIVLLFVVALNHKFAKYINVKSRVKKNIFFIAIIFTGFILSNLYLLICNNLYNKLGKIK
;
A
#
# COMPACT_ATOMS: atom_id res chain seq x y z
N MET A 1 -21.07 -31.33 -4.70
CA MET A 1 -19.94 -31.64 -3.77
C MET A 1 -19.19 -30.33 -3.51
N LYS A 2 -19.13 -29.81 -2.27
CA LYS A 2 -18.17 -28.74 -1.95
C LYS A 2 -16.78 -29.37 -1.82
N THR A 3 -16.12 -29.57 -2.97
CA THR A 3 -14.74 -30.04 -3.02
C THR A 3 -13.85 -28.95 -2.44
N ASP A 4 -12.94 -29.30 -1.54
CA ASP A 4 -11.96 -28.36 -0.98
C ASP A 4 -11.21 -27.59 -2.09
N LYS A 5 -11.11 -26.27 -1.95
CA LYS A 5 -10.46 -25.36 -2.91
C LYS A 5 -9.05 -25.84 -3.27
N TYR A 6 -8.29 -26.30 -2.28
CA TYR A 6 -6.92 -26.77 -2.51
C TYR A 6 -6.88 -28.03 -3.36
N LYS A 7 -7.77 -28.98 -3.06
CA LYS A 7 -7.91 -30.20 -3.84
C LYS A 7 -8.32 -29.92 -5.29
N LEU A 8 -9.20 -28.95 -5.53
CA LEU A 8 -9.57 -28.52 -6.89
C LEU A 8 -8.39 -27.92 -7.65
N ILE A 9 -7.60 -27.05 -7.01
CA ILE A 9 -6.41 -26.46 -7.63
C ILE A 9 -5.37 -27.54 -7.95
N GLU A 10 -5.17 -28.51 -7.07
CA GLU A 10 -4.25 -29.63 -7.30
C GLU A 10 -4.72 -30.51 -8.46
N LEU A 11 -6.01 -30.84 -8.52
CA LEU A 11 -6.61 -31.57 -9.65
C LEU A 11 -6.41 -30.82 -10.97
N ALA A 12 -6.64 -29.50 -10.98
CA ALA A 12 -6.42 -28.68 -12.17
C ALA A 12 -4.94 -28.69 -12.61
N LYS A 13 -4.00 -28.57 -11.66
CA LYS A 13 -2.56 -28.64 -11.96
C LYS A 13 -2.17 -30.00 -12.55
N ASN A 14 -2.66 -31.10 -11.98
CA ASN A 14 -2.33 -32.45 -12.45
C ASN A 14 -2.89 -32.68 -13.85
N HIS A 15 -4.13 -32.23 -14.11
CA HIS A 15 -4.74 -32.26 -15.44
C HIS A 15 -3.89 -31.49 -16.47
N LEU A 16 -3.50 -30.25 -16.16
CA LEU A 16 -2.69 -29.42 -17.05
C LEU A 16 -1.27 -29.95 -17.29
N ARG A 17 -0.75 -30.80 -16.40
CA ARG A 17 0.56 -31.47 -16.56
C ARG A 17 0.47 -32.76 -17.37
N GLY A 18 -0.72 -33.19 -17.76
CA GLY A 18 -0.94 -34.50 -18.39
C GLY A 18 -0.68 -35.67 -17.43
N GLU A 19 -0.67 -35.42 -16.12
CA GLU A 19 -0.61 -36.49 -15.13
C GLU A 19 -1.95 -37.23 -15.13
N ASN A 20 -1.92 -38.56 -14.99
CA ASN A 20 -3.10 -39.40 -15.09
C ASN A 20 -4.05 -39.12 -13.91
N THR A 21 -4.94 -38.14 -14.07
CA THR A 21 -6.00 -37.84 -13.12
C THR A 21 -7.08 -38.91 -13.26
N SER A 22 -6.81 -40.10 -12.71
CA SER A 22 -7.85 -41.04 -12.26
C SER A 22 -8.67 -40.33 -11.17
N SER A 23 -9.52 -39.39 -11.55
CA SER A 23 -10.26 -38.57 -10.59
C SER A 23 -11.74 -38.53 -10.99
N LYS A 24 -12.59 -38.79 -9.99
CA LYS A 24 -14.05 -38.94 -10.08
C LYS A 24 -14.81 -37.65 -10.43
N ILE A 25 -14.14 -36.61 -10.94
CA ILE A 25 -14.72 -35.28 -11.19
C ILE A 25 -14.77 -35.00 -12.68
N THR A 26 -15.90 -34.49 -13.18
CA THR A 26 -16.06 -34.15 -14.59
C THR A 26 -15.34 -32.84 -14.92
N PHE A 27 -15.09 -32.57 -16.21
CA PHE A 27 -14.58 -31.27 -16.67
C PHE A 27 -15.46 -30.12 -16.16
N ASP A 28 -16.78 -30.26 -16.29
CA ASP A 28 -17.74 -29.22 -15.89
C ASP A 28 -17.70 -28.96 -14.39
N ASP A 29 -17.60 -29.99 -13.57
CA ASP A 29 -17.49 -29.85 -12.11
C ASP A 29 -16.16 -29.20 -11.71
N LEU A 30 -15.06 -29.58 -12.37
CA LEU A 30 -13.76 -28.96 -12.15
C LEU A 30 -13.77 -27.48 -12.54
N TYR A 31 -14.27 -27.16 -13.74
CA TYR A 31 -14.38 -25.80 -14.25
C TYR A 31 -15.27 -24.93 -13.36
N LYS A 32 -16.48 -25.40 -13.03
CA LYS A 32 -17.41 -24.68 -12.15
C LYS A 32 -16.80 -24.46 -10.77
N GLY A 33 -16.12 -25.46 -10.21
CA GLY A 33 -15.41 -25.32 -8.93
C GLY A 33 -14.30 -24.28 -8.99
N LEU A 34 -13.50 -24.24 -10.06
CA LEU A 34 -12.45 -23.23 -10.23
C LEU A 34 -13.04 -21.82 -10.33
N VAL A 35 -14.11 -21.63 -11.10
CA VAL A 35 -14.82 -20.33 -11.20
C VAL A 35 -15.41 -19.92 -9.85
N GLN A 36 -16.04 -20.85 -9.13
CA GLN A 36 -16.61 -20.59 -7.81
C GLN A 36 -15.57 -20.11 -6.78
N TYR A 37 -14.33 -20.59 -6.88
CA TYR A 37 -13.23 -20.19 -6.00
C TYR A 37 -12.35 -19.07 -6.57
N ASP A 38 -12.84 -18.32 -7.57
CA ASP A 38 -12.15 -17.23 -8.27
C ASP A 38 -10.78 -17.64 -8.85
N GLN A 39 -10.62 -18.91 -9.21
CA GLN A 39 -9.41 -19.45 -9.84
C GLN A 39 -9.45 -19.29 -11.36
N PHE A 40 -9.73 -18.06 -11.82
CA PHE A 40 -9.96 -17.76 -13.24
C PHE A 40 -8.79 -18.13 -14.15
N GLY A 41 -7.54 -17.99 -13.69
CA GLY A 41 -6.37 -18.41 -14.47
C GLY A 41 -6.37 -19.93 -14.73
N TYR A 42 -6.59 -20.76 -13.71
CA TYR A 42 -6.72 -22.20 -13.91
C TYR A 42 -7.96 -22.55 -14.73
N ALA A 43 -9.08 -21.85 -14.53
CA ALA A 43 -10.30 -22.07 -15.32
C ALA A 43 -10.09 -21.75 -16.80
N ALA A 44 -9.33 -20.70 -17.13
CA ALA A 44 -8.96 -20.35 -18.50
C ALA A 44 -8.06 -21.42 -19.13
N GLU A 45 -7.02 -21.88 -18.44
CA GLU A 45 -6.10 -22.92 -18.94
C GLU A 45 -6.79 -24.27 -19.14
N ILE A 46 -7.65 -24.69 -18.20
CA ILE A 46 -8.44 -25.92 -18.33
C ILE A 46 -9.40 -25.82 -19.52
N LEU A 47 -10.02 -24.66 -19.72
CA LEU A 47 -10.92 -24.43 -20.85
C LEU A 47 -10.16 -24.39 -22.19
N LEU A 48 -8.97 -23.80 -22.24
CA LEU A 48 -8.08 -23.86 -23.42
C LEU A 48 -7.71 -25.30 -23.76
N ALA A 49 -7.28 -26.08 -22.78
CA ALA A 49 -6.95 -27.49 -22.99
C ALA A 49 -8.16 -28.28 -23.55
N LYS A 50 -9.38 -27.94 -23.11
CA LYS A 50 -10.61 -28.57 -23.61
C LYS A 50 -10.96 -28.13 -25.04
N ILE A 51 -10.76 -26.86 -25.37
CA ILE A 51 -10.93 -26.34 -26.74
C ILE A 51 -9.94 -27.05 -27.67
N ASP A 52 -8.66 -27.13 -27.29
CA ASP A 52 -7.62 -27.82 -28.06
C ASP A 52 -7.94 -29.31 -28.25
N GLU A 53 -8.51 -29.97 -27.24
CA GLU A 53 -8.96 -31.37 -27.32
C GLU A 53 -10.09 -31.54 -28.35
N ASN A 54 -11.10 -30.67 -28.29
CA ASN A 54 -12.24 -30.71 -29.20
C ASN A 54 -11.80 -30.43 -30.65
N GLU A 55 -10.95 -29.43 -30.86
CA GLU A 55 -10.39 -29.11 -32.18
C GLU A 55 -9.59 -30.29 -32.76
N LYS A 56 -8.77 -30.97 -31.94
CA LYS A 56 -8.04 -32.18 -32.36
C LYS A 56 -8.95 -33.35 -32.72
N LYS A 57 -10.14 -33.44 -32.09
CA LYS A 57 -11.15 -34.45 -32.40
C LYS A 57 -12.08 -34.06 -33.56
N GLY A 58 -11.96 -32.84 -34.09
CA GLY A 58 -12.89 -32.30 -35.07
C GLY A 58 -14.29 -32.01 -34.51
N GLU A 59 -14.41 -31.88 -33.18
CA GLU A 59 -15.66 -31.53 -32.51
C GLU A 59 -15.87 -30.00 -32.59
N PRO A 60 -17.10 -29.52 -32.87
CA PRO A 60 -17.36 -28.08 -32.93
C PRO A 60 -17.19 -27.44 -31.55
N VAL A 61 -16.46 -26.31 -31.49
CA VAL A 61 -16.32 -25.50 -30.29
C VAL A 61 -17.43 -24.45 -30.26
N SER A 62 -18.23 -24.42 -29.18
CA SER A 62 -19.35 -23.49 -29.08
C SER A 62 -18.88 -22.06 -28.79
N ILE A 63 -19.67 -21.07 -29.22
CA ILE A 63 -19.41 -19.65 -28.90
C ILE A 63 -19.36 -19.39 -27.39
N ASP A 64 -20.18 -20.11 -26.60
CA ASP A 64 -20.22 -20.03 -25.14
C ASP A 64 -18.88 -20.44 -24.49
N MET A 65 -18.13 -21.40 -25.08
CA MET A 65 -16.79 -21.71 -24.59
C MET A 65 -15.83 -20.52 -24.76
N TYR A 66 -15.90 -19.81 -25.89
CA TYR A 66 -15.08 -18.61 -26.10
C TYR A 66 -15.53 -17.43 -25.24
N HIS A 67 -16.84 -17.29 -24.96
CA HIS A 67 -17.36 -16.33 -23.97
C HIS A 67 -16.80 -16.58 -22.58
N LYS A 68 -16.87 -17.83 -22.11
CA LYS A 68 -16.30 -18.28 -20.82
C LYS A 68 -14.80 -18.03 -20.77
N LEU A 69 -14.08 -18.31 -21.86
CA LEU A 69 -12.63 -18.07 -21.94
C LEU A 69 -12.29 -16.59 -21.84
N ALA A 70 -12.96 -15.72 -22.62
CA ALA A 70 -12.77 -14.28 -22.55
C ALA A 70 -13.08 -13.73 -21.15
N LYS A 71 -14.17 -14.21 -20.53
CA LYS A 71 -14.55 -13.86 -19.14
C LYS A 71 -13.46 -14.22 -18.14
N ASN A 72 -12.95 -15.44 -18.19
CA ASN A 72 -11.90 -15.90 -17.28
C ASN A 72 -10.61 -15.12 -17.47
N ILE A 73 -10.20 -14.83 -18.71
CA ILE A 73 -8.98 -14.08 -19.00
C ILE A 73 -9.04 -12.66 -18.44
N TYR A 74 -10.10 -11.90 -18.71
CA TYR A 74 -10.14 -10.51 -18.22
C TYR A 74 -10.26 -10.43 -16.69
N LYS A 75 -10.88 -11.44 -16.06
CA LYS A 75 -10.98 -11.58 -14.60
C LYS A 75 -9.72 -12.16 -13.96
N ASP A 76 -8.78 -12.74 -14.71
CA ASP A 76 -7.56 -13.31 -14.17
C ASP A 76 -6.70 -12.20 -13.53
N THR A 77 -6.47 -12.34 -12.22
CA THR A 77 -5.63 -11.43 -11.42
C THR A 77 -4.16 -11.82 -11.46
N THR A 78 -3.80 -12.91 -12.14
CA THR A 78 -2.43 -13.36 -12.34
C THR A 78 -1.80 -12.83 -13.63
N LEU A 79 -2.60 -12.23 -14.51
CA LEU A 79 -2.20 -11.60 -15.77
C LEU A 79 -2.17 -10.06 -15.66
N SER A 80 -1.29 -9.43 -16.44
CA SER A 80 -1.20 -7.97 -16.52
C SER A 80 -2.47 -7.36 -17.10
N GLY A 81 -2.88 -6.19 -16.58
CA GLY A 81 -3.98 -5.41 -17.13
C GLY A 81 -3.72 -4.96 -18.57
N TYR A 82 -2.45 -4.73 -18.93
CA TYR A 82 -2.05 -4.37 -20.29
C TYR A 82 -2.23 -5.51 -21.30
N PHE A 83 -2.20 -6.75 -20.83
CA PHE A 83 -2.33 -7.95 -21.68
C PHE A 83 -3.76 -8.50 -21.69
N LYS A 84 -4.35 -8.73 -20.52
CA LYS A 84 -5.55 -9.56 -20.38
C LYS A 84 -6.77 -8.98 -21.07
N PHE A 85 -6.96 -7.66 -21.03
CA PHE A 85 -8.12 -7.02 -21.66
C PHE A 85 -8.05 -7.13 -23.18
N ASP A 86 -6.88 -6.90 -23.77
CA ASP A 86 -6.71 -6.99 -25.23
C ASP A 86 -6.72 -8.45 -25.70
N LYS A 87 -6.18 -9.39 -24.92
CA LYS A 87 -6.30 -10.83 -25.20
C LYS A 87 -7.76 -11.29 -25.19
N ALA A 88 -8.54 -10.88 -24.19
CA ALA A 88 -9.96 -11.23 -24.09
C ALA A 88 -10.78 -10.62 -25.24
N LEU A 89 -10.53 -9.36 -25.61
CA LEU A 89 -11.18 -8.72 -26.78
C LEU A 89 -10.83 -9.43 -28.08
N ASN A 90 -9.56 -9.83 -28.27
CA ASN A 90 -9.14 -10.55 -29.46
C ASN A 90 -9.81 -11.92 -29.59
N ILE A 91 -10.08 -12.60 -28.47
CA ILE A 91 -10.85 -13.86 -28.48
C ILE A 91 -12.27 -13.61 -28.98
N LEU A 92 -12.95 -12.56 -28.47
CA LEU A 92 -14.29 -12.21 -28.94
C LEU A 92 -14.30 -11.79 -30.41
N LYS A 93 -13.29 -11.04 -30.87
CA LYS A 93 -13.16 -10.66 -32.29
C LYS A 93 -12.98 -11.87 -33.19
N THR A 94 -12.09 -12.77 -32.82
CA THR A 94 -11.70 -13.91 -33.67
C THR A 94 -12.78 -14.99 -33.71
N TYR A 95 -13.36 -15.32 -32.56
CA TYR A 95 -14.23 -16.49 -32.42
C TYR A 95 -15.71 -16.16 -32.18
N CYS A 96 -16.04 -14.91 -31.88
CA CYS A 96 -17.42 -14.46 -31.63
C CYS A 96 -17.87 -13.34 -32.60
N SER A 97 -17.07 -13.04 -33.63
CA SER A 97 -17.35 -12.02 -34.65
C SER A 97 -17.69 -10.64 -34.07
N LEU A 98 -17.00 -10.21 -33.01
CA LEU A 98 -17.35 -9.02 -32.20
C LEU A 98 -17.72 -7.76 -33.02
N ASP A 99 -17.06 -7.50 -34.14
CA ASP A 99 -17.26 -6.27 -34.91
C ASP A 99 -18.64 -6.25 -35.62
N ASP A 100 -19.12 -7.41 -36.05
CA ASP A 100 -20.38 -7.57 -36.80
C ASP A 100 -21.47 -8.35 -36.03
N THR A 101 -21.20 -8.74 -34.79
CA THR A 101 -22.08 -9.62 -34.02
C THR A 101 -23.41 -8.98 -33.63
N ASP A 102 -24.49 -9.75 -33.71
CA ASP A 102 -25.80 -9.43 -33.12
C ASP A 102 -26.07 -10.26 -31.85
N ASP A 103 -25.06 -10.98 -31.34
CA ASP A 103 -25.14 -11.70 -30.08
C ASP A 103 -24.93 -10.73 -28.91
N CYS A 104 -25.99 -10.47 -28.16
CA CYS A 104 -25.97 -9.58 -27.01
C CYS A 104 -24.99 -10.03 -25.92
N GLU A 105 -24.71 -11.33 -25.80
CA GLU A 105 -23.75 -11.84 -24.82
C GLU A 105 -22.32 -11.40 -25.18
N THR A 106 -21.93 -11.56 -26.45
CA THR A 106 -20.66 -11.07 -26.99
C THR A 106 -20.51 -9.55 -26.76
N LEU A 107 -21.55 -8.78 -27.07
CA LEU A 107 -21.55 -7.33 -26.89
C LEU A 107 -21.44 -6.94 -25.42
N GLY A 108 -22.16 -7.61 -24.53
CA GLY A 108 -22.12 -7.30 -23.11
C GLY A 108 -20.80 -7.68 -22.44
N ILE A 109 -20.15 -8.77 -22.87
CA ILE A 109 -18.79 -9.11 -22.41
C ILE A 109 -17.78 -8.07 -22.91
N ALA A 110 -17.85 -7.65 -24.17
CA ALA A 110 -16.98 -6.59 -24.70
C ALA A 110 -17.18 -5.27 -23.94
N GLY A 111 -18.45 -4.89 -23.69
CA GLY A 111 -18.82 -3.76 -22.85
C GLY A 111 -18.19 -3.86 -21.45
N ALA A 112 -18.24 -5.04 -20.83
CA ALA A 112 -17.64 -5.29 -19.52
C ALA A 112 -16.11 -5.21 -19.54
N ILE A 113 -15.46 -5.76 -20.57
CA ILE A 113 -14.00 -5.68 -20.73
C ILE A 113 -13.56 -4.22 -20.86
N TYR A 114 -14.21 -3.42 -21.71
CA TYR A 114 -13.88 -2.00 -21.86
C TYR A 114 -14.17 -1.18 -20.58
N LYS A 115 -15.24 -1.49 -19.84
CA LYS A 115 -15.54 -0.90 -18.52
C LYS A 115 -14.41 -1.18 -17.53
N ASN A 116 -13.92 -2.42 -17.46
CA ASN A 116 -12.80 -2.77 -16.59
C ASN A 116 -11.46 -2.21 -17.09
N LYS A 117 -11.25 -2.11 -18.41
CA LYS A 117 -10.08 -1.46 -19.01
C LYS A 117 -10.04 0.03 -18.65
N TRP A 118 -11.20 0.72 -18.67
CA TRP A 118 -11.33 2.08 -18.18
C TRP A 118 -11.01 2.19 -16.69
N LYS A 119 -11.51 1.28 -15.83
CA LYS A 119 -11.15 1.26 -14.41
C LYS A 119 -9.64 1.08 -14.18
N PHE A 120 -8.97 0.31 -15.02
CA PHE A 120 -7.54 0.05 -14.93
C PHE A 120 -6.65 1.22 -15.38
N ASN A 121 -6.92 1.78 -16.57
CA ASN A 121 -6.04 2.78 -17.20
C ASN A 121 -6.60 4.21 -17.24
N HIS A 122 -7.83 4.41 -16.78
CA HIS A 122 -8.55 5.70 -16.73
C HIS A 122 -8.68 6.45 -18.05
N GLN A 123 -8.50 5.77 -19.18
CA GLN A 123 -8.71 6.39 -20.48
C GLN A 123 -10.21 6.49 -20.77
N PHE A 124 -10.75 7.70 -20.79
CA PHE A 124 -12.17 7.97 -21.05
C PHE A 124 -12.68 7.32 -22.35
N LYS A 125 -11.83 7.19 -23.37
CA LYS A 125 -12.12 6.44 -24.61
C LYS A 125 -12.62 5.01 -24.33
N ASN A 126 -12.07 4.31 -23.35
CA ASN A 126 -12.50 2.95 -23.01
C ASN A 126 -13.92 2.96 -22.41
N LEU A 127 -14.30 3.98 -21.64
CA LEU A 127 -15.68 4.13 -21.16
C LEU A 127 -16.67 4.38 -22.31
N LEU A 128 -16.27 5.20 -23.30
CA LEU A 128 -17.07 5.44 -24.50
C LEU A 128 -17.25 4.17 -25.34
N GLN A 129 -16.21 3.35 -25.48
CA GLN A 129 -16.28 2.06 -26.16
C GLN A 129 -17.21 1.09 -25.41
N SER A 130 -17.07 1.00 -24.10
CA SER A 130 -17.97 0.21 -23.25
C SER A 130 -19.44 0.59 -23.49
N ARG A 131 -19.72 1.90 -23.48
CA ARG A 131 -21.07 2.43 -23.77
C ARG A 131 -21.56 2.03 -25.16
N ALA A 132 -20.71 2.08 -26.18
CA ALA A 132 -21.10 1.76 -27.56
C ALA A 132 -21.54 0.30 -27.71
N TYR A 133 -20.81 -0.64 -27.11
CA TYR A 133 -21.20 -2.05 -27.11
C TYR A 133 -22.51 -2.29 -26.37
N TYR A 134 -22.68 -1.71 -25.18
CA TYR A 134 -23.95 -1.82 -24.45
C TYR A 134 -25.12 -1.15 -25.17
N LYS A 135 -24.88 -0.04 -25.90
CA LYS A 135 -25.90 0.60 -26.76
C LYS A 135 -26.38 -0.35 -27.85
N LYS A 136 -25.46 -1.00 -28.57
CA LYS A 136 -25.82 -1.97 -29.62
C LYS A 136 -26.66 -3.12 -29.04
N GLY A 137 -26.27 -3.66 -27.88
CA GLY A 137 -27.04 -4.68 -27.17
C GLY A 137 -28.44 -4.21 -26.76
N TYR A 138 -28.57 -2.98 -26.24
CA TYR A 138 -29.87 -2.38 -25.93
C TYR A 138 -30.77 -2.22 -27.16
N GLU A 139 -30.23 -1.77 -28.29
CA GLU A 139 -30.98 -1.61 -29.55
C GLU A 139 -31.50 -2.95 -30.08
N LEU A 140 -30.68 -4.01 -30.01
CA LEU A 140 -31.08 -5.37 -30.37
C LEU A 140 -32.16 -5.92 -29.45
N TRP A 141 -31.97 -5.78 -28.13
CA TRP A 141 -32.96 -6.17 -27.13
C TRP A 141 -34.29 -5.44 -27.33
N LYS A 142 -34.26 -4.13 -27.59
CA LYS A 142 -35.47 -3.32 -27.82
C LYS A 142 -36.26 -3.79 -29.04
N ASN A 143 -35.57 -4.26 -30.08
CA ASN A 143 -36.19 -4.76 -31.31
C ASN A 143 -36.76 -6.18 -31.17
N ASN A 144 -36.19 -7.04 -30.30
CA ASN A 144 -36.61 -8.44 -30.17
C ASN A 144 -36.48 -9.02 -28.74
N TYR A 145 -37.14 -8.40 -27.76
CA TYR A 145 -37.04 -8.78 -26.34
C TYR A 145 -37.68 -10.12 -25.97
N LEU A 146 -38.51 -10.74 -26.83
CA LEU A 146 -39.17 -12.03 -26.51
C LEU A 146 -38.20 -13.21 -26.59
N HIS A 147 -37.10 -13.05 -27.31
CA HIS A 147 -36.14 -14.11 -27.61
C HIS A 147 -34.71 -13.76 -27.20
N LEU A 148 -34.46 -12.53 -26.72
CA LEU A 148 -33.14 -12.04 -26.30
C LEU A 148 -33.12 -11.75 -24.79
N TYR A 149 -32.49 -12.64 -24.02
CA TYR A 149 -32.13 -12.40 -22.62
C TYR A 149 -30.89 -11.49 -22.58
N SER A 150 -31.13 -10.18 -22.59
CA SER A 150 -30.12 -9.15 -22.91
C SER A 150 -30.35 -7.85 -22.17
N GLU A 151 -31.29 -7.83 -21.23
CA GLU A 151 -31.61 -6.72 -20.35
C GLU A 151 -30.39 -6.24 -19.55
N TYR A 152 -29.40 -7.11 -19.32
CA TYR A 152 -28.15 -6.71 -18.68
C TYR A 152 -27.32 -5.73 -19.54
N THR A 153 -27.43 -5.80 -20.88
CA THR A 153 -26.79 -4.82 -21.77
C THR A 153 -27.49 -3.47 -21.68
N ALA A 154 -28.83 -3.49 -21.60
CA ALA A 154 -29.65 -2.31 -21.43
C ALA A 154 -29.37 -1.59 -20.09
N ILE A 155 -29.35 -2.33 -18.98
CA ILE A 155 -29.10 -1.73 -17.66
C ILE A 155 -27.68 -1.16 -17.55
N ASN A 156 -26.68 -1.83 -18.12
CA ASN A 156 -25.31 -1.28 -18.16
C ASN A 156 -25.19 -0.07 -19.10
N TYR A 157 -25.97 -0.02 -20.20
CA TYR A 157 -26.07 1.18 -21.03
C TYR A 157 -26.66 2.36 -20.24
N ALA A 158 -27.72 2.14 -19.47
CA ALA A 158 -28.30 3.16 -18.59
C ALA A 158 -27.28 3.62 -17.54
N TYR A 159 -26.61 2.68 -16.87
CA TYR A 159 -25.59 2.95 -15.87
C TYR A 159 -24.46 3.84 -16.41
N ILE A 160 -23.89 3.52 -17.58
CA ILE A 160 -22.78 4.30 -18.14
C ILE A 160 -23.22 5.70 -18.56
N ASN A 161 -24.43 5.87 -19.09
CA ASN A 161 -24.91 7.21 -19.44
C ASN A 161 -25.06 8.11 -18.20
N GLU A 162 -25.59 7.58 -17.09
CA GLU A 162 -25.69 8.33 -15.84
C GLU A 162 -24.32 8.59 -15.21
N LEU A 163 -23.40 7.62 -15.24
CA LEU A 163 -22.01 7.80 -14.82
C LEU A 163 -21.33 8.95 -15.57
N VAL A 164 -21.48 9.01 -16.89
CA VAL A 164 -20.90 10.08 -17.71
C VAL A 164 -21.59 11.42 -17.42
N ALA A 165 -22.91 11.43 -17.24
CA ALA A 165 -23.65 12.64 -16.88
C ALA A 165 -23.17 13.20 -15.52
N CYS A 166 -23.04 12.35 -14.50
CA CYS A 166 -22.58 12.75 -13.17
C CYS A 166 -21.13 13.22 -13.16
N LYS A 167 -20.23 12.53 -13.88
CA LYS A 167 -18.84 12.99 -14.04
C LYS A 167 -18.75 14.37 -14.70
N ASN A 168 -19.57 14.63 -15.71
CA ASN A 168 -19.61 15.94 -16.34
C ASN A 168 -20.19 17.01 -15.41
N LEU A 169 -21.21 16.68 -14.59
CA LEU A 169 -21.74 17.58 -13.57
C LEU A 169 -20.67 17.97 -12.53
N GLU A 170 -19.86 17.01 -12.07
CA GLU A 170 -18.78 17.26 -11.10
C GLU A 170 -17.71 18.22 -11.65
N GLN A 171 -17.42 18.15 -12.95
CA GLN A 171 -16.42 19.01 -13.60
C GLN A 171 -16.85 20.48 -13.74
N LEU A 172 -18.15 20.76 -13.85
CA LEU A 172 -18.69 22.11 -14.09
C LEU A 172 -18.66 23.07 -12.88
N LYS A 173 -18.03 22.66 -11.76
CA LYS A 173 -17.78 23.47 -10.54
C LYS A 173 -18.85 24.55 -10.25
N LEU A 174 -20.08 24.18 -9.89
CA LEU A 174 -21.12 25.06 -9.32
C LEU A 174 -21.35 26.45 -9.99
N LYS A 175 -20.84 26.71 -11.21
CA LYS A 175 -20.82 28.04 -11.83
C LYS A 175 -21.29 28.07 -13.29
N GLU A 176 -21.47 26.92 -13.94
CA GLU A 176 -21.95 26.83 -15.32
C GLU A 176 -23.32 26.14 -15.40
N GLU A 177 -24.14 26.57 -16.38
CA GLU A 177 -25.42 25.95 -16.71
C GLU A 177 -25.23 24.49 -17.16
N ILE A 178 -26.21 23.64 -16.87
CA ILE A 178 -26.19 22.24 -17.29
C ILE A 178 -26.19 22.16 -18.81
N THR A 179 -25.20 21.49 -19.40
CA THR A 179 -25.13 21.32 -20.85
C THR A 179 -26.20 20.36 -21.40
N ASP A 180 -26.63 20.57 -22.64
CA ASP A 180 -27.57 19.68 -23.35
C ASP A 180 -27.09 18.22 -23.39
N GLU A 181 -25.78 18.00 -23.46
CA GLU A 181 -25.21 16.64 -23.45
C GLU A 181 -25.45 15.94 -22.11
N ILE A 182 -25.34 16.65 -20.98
CA ILE A 182 -25.64 16.08 -19.65
C ILE A 182 -27.13 15.70 -19.57
N ILE A 183 -28.02 16.62 -19.97
CA ILE A 183 -29.46 16.40 -19.99
C ILE A 183 -29.80 15.18 -20.86
N LYS A 184 -29.26 15.13 -22.08
CA LYS A 184 -29.47 14.02 -23.02
C LYS A 184 -29.00 12.68 -22.45
N ARG A 185 -27.83 12.64 -21.81
CA ARG A 185 -27.27 11.42 -21.20
C ARG A 185 -28.12 10.95 -20.03
N PHE A 186 -28.47 11.85 -19.12
CA PHE A 186 -29.33 11.52 -17.99
C PHE A 186 -30.71 11.01 -18.44
N THR A 187 -31.37 11.72 -19.35
CA THR A 187 -32.66 11.33 -19.92
C THR A 187 -32.59 9.98 -20.62
N THR A 188 -31.52 9.72 -21.38
CA THR A 188 -31.28 8.40 -22.00
C THR A 188 -31.21 7.31 -20.93
N SER A 189 -30.49 7.54 -19.84
CA SER A 189 -30.39 6.59 -18.73
C SER A 189 -31.75 6.28 -18.11
N GLN A 190 -32.54 7.32 -17.79
CA GLN A 190 -33.87 7.16 -17.22
C GLN A 190 -34.83 6.42 -18.15
N ASN A 191 -34.84 6.77 -19.44
CA ASN A 191 -35.71 6.13 -20.43
C ASN A 191 -35.39 4.65 -20.59
N VAL A 192 -34.11 4.27 -20.62
CA VAL A 192 -33.70 2.86 -20.73
C VAL A 192 -34.16 2.06 -19.50
N ARG A 193 -34.06 2.61 -18.28
CA ARG A 193 -34.57 1.94 -17.07
C ARG A 193 -36.09 1.79 -17.09
N LYS A 194 -36.81 2.83 -17.54
CA LYS A 194 -38.27 2.79 -17.70
C LYS A 194 -38.69 1.76 -18.75
N ASP A 195 -37.96 1.64 -19.87
CA ASP A 195 -38.18 0.61 -20.88
C ASP A 195 -38.08 -0.80 -20.27
N ILE A 196 -37.05 -1.06 -19.45
CA ILE A 196 -36.88 -2.35 -18.75
C ILE A 196 -38.06 -2.64 -17.82
N ILE A 197 -38.41 -1.68 -16.95
CA ILE A 197 -39.51 -1.82 -15.98
C ILE A 197 -40.84 -2.09 -16.68
N ASN A 198 -41.22 -1.22 -17.61
CA ASN A 198 -42.51 -1.29 -18.31
C ASN A 198 -42.64 -2.59 -19.11
N ARG A 199 -41.51 -3.14 -19.57
CA ARG A 199 -41.50 -4.37 -20.35
C ARG A 199 -41.81 -5.61 -19.52
N TYR A 200 -41.33 -5.66 -18.29
CA TYR A 200 -41.32 -6.89 -17.49
C TYR A 200 -42.20 -6.87 -16.25
N VAL A 201 -42.61 -5.69 -15.78
CA VAL A 201 -43.38 -5.56 -14.54
C VAL A 201 -44.76 -4.97 -14.84
N ASN A 202 -45.80 -5.53 -14.21
CA ASN A 202 -47.15 -4.98 -14.21
C ASN A 202 -47.20 -3.76 -13.29
N GLU A 203 -47.57 -2.60 -13.85
CA GLU A 203 -47.56 -1.32 -13.13
C GLU A 203 -48.39 -1.33 -11.84
N ASN A 204 -49.50 -2.07 -11.80
CA ASN A 204 -50.43 -2.06 -10.66
C ASN A 204 -50.07 -3.04 -9.54
N THR A 205 -49.34 -4.11 -9.84
CA THR A 205 -49.12 -5.23 -8.90
C THR A 205 -47.65 -5.42 -8.55
N VAL A 206 -46.73 -4.71 -9.23
CA VAL A 206 -45.27 -4.89 -9.13
C VAL A 206 -44.88 -6.37 -9.31
N SER A 207 -45.71 -7.12 -10.06
CA SER A 207 -45.51 -8.53 -10.36
C SER A 207 -44.99 -8.70 -11.78
N LEU A 208 -44.23 -9.77 -11.99
CA LEU A 208 -43.64 -10.09 -13.27
C LEU A 208 -44.71 -10.47 -14.30
N LYS A 209 -44.58 -9.96 -15.52
CA LYS A 209 -45.47 -10.27 -16.64
C LYS A 209 -45.32 -11.71 -17.15
N ASN A 210 -44.11 -12.25 -17.07
CA ASN A 210 -43.74 -13.59 -17.54
C ASN A 210 -42.82 -14.28 -16.51
N THR A 211 -42.66 -15.61 -16.64
CA THR A 211 -41.65 -16.38 -15.90
C THR A 211 -40.24 -15.88 -16.22
N VAL A 212 -39.42 -15.79 -15.18
CA VAL A 212 -38.08 -15.22 -15.25
C VAL A 212 -37.06 -16.30 -15.60
N PRO A 213 -36.09 -16.02 -16.48
CA PRO A 213 -35.08 -16.98 -16.92
C PRO A 213 -33.98 -17.27 -15.90
N ASP A 214 -33.59 -16.29 -15.08
CA ASP A 214 -32.40 -16.36 -14.22
C ASP A 214 -32.43 -15.32 -13.08
N LYS A 215 -31.73 -15.59 -11.99
CA LYS A 215 -31.64 -14.74 -10.78
C LYS A 215 -31.11 -13.33 -11.07
N TRP A 216 -30.19 -13.17 -12.03
CA TRP A 216 -29.62 -11.87 -12.42
C TRP A 216 -30.66 -10.88 -12.97
N PHE A 217 -31.80 -11.40 -13.39
CA PHE A 217 -32.93 -10.59 -13.83
C PHE A 217 -33.52 -9.75 -12.69
N TYR A 218 -33.65 -10.32 -11.48
CA TYR A 218 -34.10 -9.57 -10.31
C TYR A 218 -33.14 -8.45 -9.94
N ALA A 219 -31.83 -8.69 -10.03
CA ALA A 219 -30.82 -7.65 -9.84
C ALA A 219 -30.97 -6.51 -10.87
N THR A 220 -31.27 -6.85 -12.12
CA THR A 220 -31.50 -5.86 -13.20
C THR A 220 -32.73 -5.00 -12.92
N LEU A 221 -33.85 -5.60 -12.49
CA LEU A 221 -35.06 -4.85 -12.11
C LEU A 221 -34.85 -4.00 -10.87
N ALA A 222 -34.19 -4.54 -9.85
CA ALA A 222 -33.84 -3.79 -8.65
C ALA A 222 -32.98 -2.56 -9.00
N GLU A 223 -31.96 -2.71 -9.86
CA GLU A 223 -31.15 -1.58 -10.34
C GLU A 223 -31.98 -0.56 -11.13
N ALA A 224 -32.90 -1.02 -11.99
CA ALA A 224 -33.76 -0.13 -12.77
C ALA A 224 -34.68 0.70 -11.87
N TYR A 225 -35.30 0.08 -10.84
CA TYR A 225 -36.12 0.78 -9.87
C TYR A 225 -35.31 1.72 -8.97
N PHE A 226 -34.15 1.26 -8.48
CA PHE A 226 -33.25 2.08 -7.67
C PHE A 226 -32.76 3.31 -8.45
N GLY A 227 -32.35 3.09 -9.71
CA GLY A 227 -31.94 4.12 -10.65
C GLY A 227 -33.09 4.94 -11.23
N THR A 228 -34.36 4.66 -10.94
CA THR A 228 -35.50 5.55 -11.20
C THR A 228 -36.11 6.10 -9.92
N ARG A 229 -35.37 5.99 -8.79
CA ARG A 229 -35.72 6.52 -7.47
C ARG A 229 -37.02 5.94 -6.90
N GLN A 230 -37.38 4.73 -7.35
CA GLN A 230 -38.51 3.94 -6.87
C GLN A 230 -38.02 2.87 -5.88
N TYR A 231 -37.54 3.30 -4.73
CA TYR A 231 -36.81 2.44 -3.80
C TYR A 231 -37.64 1.31 -3.19
N ASP A 232 -38.93 1.51 -2.91
CA ASP A 232 -39.79 0.45 -2.36
C ASP A 232 -39.90 -0.74 -3.32
N ASN A 233 -40.04 -0.46 -4.62
CA ASN A 233 -40.03 -1.48 -5.67
C ASN A 233 -38.63 -2.10 -5.81
N ALA A 234 -37.56 -1.32 -5.66
CA ALA A 234 -36.20 -1.85 -5.66
C ALA A 234 -35.98 -2.85 -4.51
N ILE A 235 -36.45 -2.55 -3.30
CA ILE A 235 -36.37 -3.44 -2.13
C ILE A 235 -37.03 -4.79 -2.42
N HIS A 236 -38.21 -4.79 -3.04
CA HIS A 236 -38.90 -6.03 -3.41
C HIS A 236 -38.02 -6.95 -4.27
N PHE A 237 -37.44 -6.42 -5.36
CA PHE A 237 -36.59 -7.19 -6.26
C PHE A 237 -35.21 -7.53 -5.66
N ILE A 238 -34.69 -6.70 -4.75
CA ILE A 238 -33.50 -7.03 -3.97
C ILE A 238 -33.74 -8.29 -3.12
N LYS A 239 -34.86 -8.34 -2.39
CA LYS A 239 -35.20 -9.50 -1.55
C LYS A 239 -35.35 -10.78 -2.39
N LEU A 240 -35.97 -10.69 -3.57
CA LEU A 240 -36.06 -11.82 -4.50
C LEU A 240 -34.67 -12.29 -4.96
N TYR A 241 -33.81 -11.35 -5.38
CA TYR A 241 -32.44 -11.67 -5.80
C TYR A 241 -31.63 -12.36 -4.70
N ILE A 242 -31.67 -11.84 -3.47
CA ILE A 242 -30.92 -12.40 -2.35
C ILE A 242 -31.48 -13.77 -1.93
N SER A 243 -32.79 -13.98 -2.04
CA SER A 243 -33.40 -15.28 -1.72
C SER A 243 -32.97 -16.40 -2.67
N GLU A 244 -32.73 -16.07 -3.95
CA GLU A 244 -32.30 -17.04 -4.97
C GLU A 244 -30.77 -17.12 -5.13
N ASN A 245 -30.02 -16.12 -4.66
CA ASN A 245 -28.57 -16.07 -4.84
C ASN A 245 -27.78 -16.36 -3.57
N HIS A 246 -27.02 -17.46 -3.61
CA HIS A 246 -26.17 -17.89 -2.51
C HIS A 246 -24.67 -17.61 -2.72
N GLU A 247 -24.28 -17.04 -3.87
CA GLU A 247 -22.87 -16.80 -4.21
C GLU A 247 -22.42 -15.37 -3.81
N ASN A 248 -21.53 -15.27 -2.82
CA ASN A 248 -21.11 -14.00 -2.21
C ASN A 248 -20.53 -12.98 -3.22
N TRP A 249 -19.79 -13.43 -4.23
CA TRP A 249 -19.15 -12.53 -5.20
C TRP A 249 -20.17 -11.87 -6.16
N GLU A 250 -21.27 -12.56 -6.46
CA GLU A 250 -22.35 -12.05 -7.30
C GLU A 250 -23.13 -10.96 -6.58
N VAL A 251 -23.45 -11.21 -5.30
CA VAL A 251 -24.07 -10.22 -4.41
C VAL A 251 -23.17 -8.99 -4.29
N LYS A 252 -21.87 -9.18 -4.04
CA LYS A 252 -20.90 -8.08 -3.96
C LYS A 252 -20.89 -7.22 -5.24
N THR A 253 -20.90 -7.86 -6.41
CA THR A 253 -20.89 -7.15 -7.70
C THR A 253 -22.14 -6.27 -7.86
N PHE A 254 -23.30 -6.82 -7.52
CA PHE A 254 -24.58 -6.09 -7.56
C PHE A 254 -24.61 -4.93 -6.55
N VAL A 255 -24.19 -5.17 -5.31
CA VAL A 255 -24.10 -4.16 -4.24
C VAL A 255 -23.22 -2.98 -4.65
N GLN A 256 -22.04 -3.25 -5.22
CA GLN A 256 -21.12 -2.20 -5.70
C GLN A 256 -21.76 -1.31 -6.77
N GLN A 257 -22.57 -1.88 -7.66
CA GLN A 257 -23.25 -1.10 -8.69
C GLN A 257 -24.33 -0.18 -8.08
N LEU A 258 -25.09 -0.66 -7.10
CA LEU A 258 -26.05 0.17 -6.37
C LEU A 258 -25.38 1.29 -5.56
N TYR A 259 -24.24 1.03 -4.93
CA TYR A 259 -23.46 2.07 -4.24
C TYR A 259 -23.05 3.19 -5.19
N HIS A 260 -22.58 2.86 -6.40
CA HIS A 260 -22.25 3.87 -7.40
C HIS A 260 -23.46 4.69 -7.83
N ILE A 261 -24.63 4.06 -8.01
CA ILE A 261 -25.86 4.80 -8.36
C ILE A 261 -26.31 5.70 -7.21
N ALA A 262 -26.14 5.26 -5.96
CA ALA A 262 -26.40 6.11 -4.79
C ALA A 262 -25.47 7.33 -4.76
N ALA A 263 -24.19 7.15 -5.13
CA ALA A 263 -23.24 8.26 -5.27
C ALA A 263 -23.64 9.22 -6.41
N PHE A 264 -24.10 8.71 -7.56
CA PHE A 264 -24.63 9.54 -8.67
C PHE A 264 -25.78 10.44 -8.19
N GLN A 265 -26.74 9.85 -7.48
CA GLN A 265 -27.89 10.55 -6.91
C GLN A 265 -27.49 11.63 -5.88
N GLU A 266 -26.40 11.42 -5.15
CA GLU A 266 -25.86 12.43 -4.23
C GLU A 266 -25.19 13.59 -4.97
N THR A 267 -24.43 13.29 -6.02
CA THR A 267 -23.85 14.31 -6.91
C THR A 267 -24.95 15.19 -7.51
N GLU A 268 -26.07 14.61 -7.95
CA GLU A 268 -27.24 15.35 -8.42
C GLU A 268 -27.79 16.31 -7.36
N LYS A 269 -27.94 15.86 -6.09
CA LYS A 269 -28.41 16.70 -4.97
C LYS A 269 -27.51 17.90 -4.66
N LYS A 270 -26.21 17.81 -4.96
CA LYS A 270 -25.24 18.88 -4.66
C LYS A 270 -25.40 20.09 -5.59
N PHE A 271 -26.05 19.92 -6.75
CA PHE A 271 -26.25 20.98 -7.72
C PHE A 271 -27.55 21.77 -7.41
N LYS A 272 -27.42 23.05 -7.06
CA LYS A 272 -28.54 23.88 -6.58
C LYS A 272 -29.20 24.74 -7.66
N ASP A 273 -28.45 25.10 -8.70
CA ASP A 273 -28.88 26.02 -9.76
C ASP A 273 -29.26 25.23 -11.02
N LEU A 274 -30.29 24.39 -10.91
CA LEU A 274 -30.81 23.63 -12.03
C LEU A 274 -31.94 24.44 -12.70
N PRO A 275 -32.04 24.45 -14.04
CA PRO A 275 -33.19 25.06 -14.73
C PRO A 275 -34.50 24.43 -14.26
N GLU A 276 -35.59 25.19 -14.13
CA GLU A 276 -36.88 24.66 -13.63
C GLU A 276 -37.37 23.39 -14.38
N ASP A 277 -37.04 23.27 -15.68
CA ASP A 277 -37.39 22.13 -16.54
C ASP A 277 -36.30 21.02 -16.62
N HIS A 278 -35.45 20.89 -15.60
CA HIS A 278 -34.37 19.88 -15.61
C HIS A 278 -34.90 18.43 -15.51
N PRO A 279 -34.26 17.44 -16.15
CA PRO A 279 -34.74 16.05 -16.12
C PRO A 279 -34.43 15.32 -14.80
N PHE A 280 -33.56 15.87 -13.93
CA PHE A 280 -33.15 15.21 -12.70
C PHE A 280 -34.31 15.05 -11.71
N GLU A 281 -34.57 13.83 -11.25
CA GLU A 281 -35.67 13.55 -10.31
C GLU A 281 -35.25 13.76 -8.84
N ILE A 282 -34.60 14.89 -8.51
CA ILE A 282 -33.91 15.12 -7.22
C ILE A 282 -34.85 15.03 -6.02
N GLN A 283 -36.08 15.54 -6.18
CA GLN A 283 -37.12 15.51 -5.14
C GLN A 283 -37.50 14.09 -4.72
N LYS A 284 -37.31 13.10 -5.60
CA LYS A 284 -37.61 11.68 -5.31
C LYS A 284 -36.47 10.96 -4.60
N ILE A 285 -35.29 11.57 -4.47
CA ILE A 285 -34.12 10.91 -3.89
C ILE A 285 -34.26 10.87 -2.36
N ASP A 286 -34.65 9.72 -1.83
CA ASP A 286 -34.83 9.46 -0.40
C ASP A 286 -33.66 8.64 0.16
N THR A 287 -32.82 9.28 0.98
CA THR A 287 -31.64 8.66 1.59
C THR A 287 -32.01 7.60 2.64
N LYS A 288 -33.16 7.71 3.31
CA LYS A 288 -33.63 6.68 4.24
C LYS A 288 -33.99 5.41 3.46
N LYS A 289 -34.72 5.56 2.36
CA LYS A 289 -35.12 4.45 1.50
C LYS A 289 -33.94 3.80 0.77
N GLN A 290 -32.93 4.59 0.39
CA GLN A 290 -31.66 4.05 -0.09
C GLN A 290 -31.05 3.10 0.95
N LYS A 291 -30.93 3.52 2.22
CA LYS A 291 -30.39 2.67 3.30
C LYS A 291 -31.19 1.39 3.48
N GLU A 292 -32.53 1.45 3.43
CA GLU A 292 -33.40 0.26 3.47
C GLU A 292 -33.09 -0.73 2.33
N CYS A 293 -32.77 -0.24 1.12
CA CYS A 293 -32.31 -1.10 0.02
C CYS A 293 -31.00 -1.83 0.35
N PHE A 294 -30.04 -1.14 0.97
CA PHE A 294 -28.75 -1.74 1.32
C PHE A 294 -28.86 -2.72 2.49
N LEU A 295 -29.74 -2.47 3.46
CA LEU A 295 -30.06 -3.44 4.52
C LEU A 295 -30.65 -4.73 3.94
N ALA A 296 -31.54 -4.61 2.95
CA ALA A 296 -32.11 -5.76 2.25
C ALA A 296 -31.05 -6.60 1.51
N LEU A 297 -29.92 -6.00 1.07
CA LEU A 297 -28.81 -6.73 0.45
C LEU A 297 -27.99 -7.55 1.46
N GLU A 298 -28.06 -7.20 2.75
CA GLU A 298 -27.29 -7.83 3.81
C GLU A 298 -28.08 -8.91 4.56
N ASN A 299 -29.36 -9.16 4.20
CA ASN A 299 -30.31 -10.00 4.95
C ASN A 299 -30.48 -9.60 6.42
N ASN A 300 -30.12 -8.36 6.77
CA ASN A 300 -30.21 -7.83 8.12
C ASN A 300 -31.41 -6.89 8.19
N GLU A 301 -32.58 -7.42 8.57
CA GLU A 301 -33.80 -6.62 8.76
C GLU A 301 -33.81 -5.88 10.12
N GLU A 302 -32.96 -6.26 11.08
CA GLU A 302 -32.97 -5.75 12.46
C GLU A 302 -31.92 -4.67 12.76
N ASP A 303 -30.90 -4.49 11.92
CA ASP A 303 -29.81 -3.52 12.16
C ASP A 303 -30.02 -2.19 11.43
N ASN A 304 -29.73 -1.07 12.11
CA ASN A 304 -29.76 0.27 11.52
C ASN A 304 -28.36 0.67 11.04
N LEU A 305 -28.14 0.70 9.72
CA LEU A 305 -26.95 1.32 9.12
C LEU A 305 -26.85 2.80 9.52
N THR A 306 -25.82 3.16 10.29
CA THR A 306 -25.58 4.56 10.65
C THR A 306 -25.26 5.38 9.40
N THR A 307 -25.46 6.70 9.45
CA THR A 307 -25.13 7.58 8.32
C THR A 307 -23.64 7.52 7.99
N SER A 308 -22.75 7.44 8.98
CA SER A 308 -21.30 7.31 8.75
C SER A 308 -20.93 6.00 8.04
N GLU A 309 -21.49 4.87 8.47
CA GLU A 309 -21.24 3.57 7.81
C GLU A 309 -21.76 3.55 6.38
N PHE A 310 -22.90 4.21 6.13
CA PHE A 310 -23.47 4.33 4.80
C PHE A 310 -22.58 5.14 3.85
N GLU A 311 -22.04 6.29 4.30
CA GLU A 311 -21.15 7.11 3.49
C GLU A 311 -19.80 6.41 3.22
N SER A 312 -19.19 5.77 4.22
CA SER A 312 -17.96 4.97 4.06
C SER A 312 -18.11 3.91 2.96
N LYS A 313 -19.23 3.17 2.96
CA LYS A 313 -19.49 2.14 1.93
C LYS A 313 -19.70 2.72 0.52
N LYS A 314 -20.14 3.98 0.37
CA LYS A 314 -20.24 4.65 -0.95
C LYS A 314 -18.89 5.09 -1.50
N GLU A 315 -17.98 5.52 -0.63
CA GLU A 315 -16.68 6.08 -1.00
C GLU A 315 -15.73 5.01 -1.57
N GLY A 316 -16.06 3.73 -1.31
CA GLY A 316 -15.42 2.55 -1.84
C GLY A 316 -14.22 2.11 -1.00
N LYS A 317 -13.37 1.26 -1.57
CA LYS A 317 -12.30 0.59 -0.81
C LYS A 317 -11.24 1.60 -0.36
N VAL A 318 -11.01 1.69 0.95
CA VAL A 318 -10.05 2.64 1.55
C VAL A 318 -8.66 2.01 1.63
N GLY A 319 -7.66 2.69 1.05
CA GLY A 319 -6.26 2.29 1.09
C GLY A 319 -5.39 3.35 1.76
N ILE A 320 -4.45 2.91 2.60
CA ILE A 320 -3.41 3.76 3.20
C ILE A 320 -2.02 3.37 2.71
N GLY A 321 -1.27 4.37 2.25
CA GLY A 321 0.16 4.28 1.93
C GLY A 321 1.00 4.82 3.06
N LEU A 322 1.89 3.99 3.61
CA LEU A 322 2.88 4.37 4.62
C LEU A 322 4.27 4.30 3.98
N SER A 323 4.81 5.47 3.66
CA SER A 323 6.05 5.59 2.89
C SER A 323 7.31 5.11 3.62
N GLY A 324 8.40 4.89 2.88
CA GLY A 324 9.73 4.67 3.44
C GLY A 324 10.38 5.93 4.05
N GLY A 325 11.54 5.76 4.69
CA GLY A 325 12.28 6.86 5.35
C GLY A 325 12.83 6.54 6.74
N GLY A 326 13.02 5.26 7.07
CA GLY A 326 13.52 4.81 8.38
C GLY A 326 12.59 5.19 9.53
N PHE A 327 13.16 5.38 10.73
CA PHE A 327 12.34 5.72 11.91
C PHE A 327 11.70 7.11 11.83
N ARG A 328 12.28 8.04 11.06
CA ARG A 328 11.67 9.36 10.85
C ARG A 328 10.27 9.25 10.25
N ALA A 329 10.14 8.44 9.18
CA ALA A 329 8.85 8.16 8.56
C ALA A 329 7.92 7.42 9.54
N ALA A 330 8.42 6.37 10.21
CA ALA A 330 7.63 5.61 11.17
C ALA A 330 7.01 6.47 12.29
N LEU A 331 7.78 7.40 12.85
CA LEU A 331 7.32 8.31 13.91
C LEU A 331 6.34 9.36 13.39
N PHE A 332 6.55 9.87 12.17
CA PHE A 332 5.57 10.73 11.50
C PHE A 332 4.24 10.00 11.26
N HIS A 333 4.29 8.74 10.82
CA HIS A 333 3.10 7.92 10.61
C HIS A 333 2.31 7.66 11.89
N ILE A 334 2.96 7.55 13.06
CA ILE A 334 2.24 7.44 14.35
C ILE A 334 1.34 8.66 14.57
N GLY A 335 1.83 9.86 14.25
CA GLY A 335 1.03 11.09 14.26
C GLY A 335 -0.17 11.04 13.32
N VAL A 336 0.05 10.56 12.09
CA VAL A 336 -1.02 10.40 11.10
C VAL A 336 -2.06 9.39 11.57
N LEU A 337 -1.64 8.22 12.05
CA LEU A 337 -2.54 7.21 12.61
C LEU A 337 -3.32 7.74 13.82
N ALA A 338 -2.72 8.60 14.65
CA ALA A 338 -3.41 9.26 15.77
C ALA A 338 -4.54 10.19 15.26
N GLY A 339 -4.27 10.99 14.23
CA GLY A 339 -5.27 11.84 13.61
C GLY A 339 -6.41 11.02 12.97
N LEU A 340 -6.07 9.95 12.25
CA LEU A 340 -7.07 9.05 11.64
C LEU A 340 -7.91 8.31 12.69
N ALA A 341 -7.32 7.95 13.84
CA ALA A 341 -8.05 7.35 14.95
C ALA A 341 -9.07 8.33 15.56
N GLU A 342 -8.70 9.61 15.72
CA GLU A 342 -9.63 10.65 16.17
C GLU A 342 -10.75 10.93 15.17
N LYS A 343 -10.45 10.82 13.88
CA LYS A 343 -11.42 10.97 12.80
C LYS A 343 -12.26 9.71 12.55
N ASP A 344 -12.08 8.65 13.35
CA ASP A 344 -12.77 7.36 13.21
C ASP A 344 -12.60 6.67 11.85
N MET A 345 -11.51 6.96 11.13
CA MET A 345 -11.26 6.41 9.78
C MET A 345 -10.46 5.11 9.79
N LEU A 346 -9.74 4.81 10.88
CA LEU A 346 -8.92 3.58 10.95
C LEU A 346 -9.74 2.30 10.78
N LYS A 347 -11.02 2.32 11.19
CA LYS A 347 -11.94 1.18 11.04
C LYS A 347 -12.30 0.86 9.59
N ASP A 348 -12.16 1.84 8.69
CA ASP A 348 -12.56 1.74 7.28
C ASP A 348 -11.40 1.24 6.38
N ILE A 349 -10.16 1.19 6.89
CA ILE A 349 -8.98 0.83 6.11
C ILE A 349 -9.02 -0.65 5.69
N GLU A 350 -9.06 -0.91 4.38
CA GLU A 350 -9.05 -2.25 3.80
C GLU A 350 -7.69 -2.66 3.24
N VAL A 351 -6.79 -1.72 2.97
CA VAL A 351 -5.45 -1.99 2.42
C VAL A 351 -4.43 -1.12 3.11
N MET A 352 -3.35 -1.75 3.57
CA MET A 352 -2.16 -1.06 4.06
C MET A 352 -0.98 -1.40 3.16
N SER A 353 -0.53 -0.44 2.36
CA SER A 353 0.69 -0.55 1.56
C SER A 353 1.84 0.13 2.28
N CYS A 354 2.83 -0.65 2.68
CA CYS A 354 3.89 -0.17 3.57
C CYS A 354 5.26 -0.39 2.95
N VAL A 355 6.13 0.61 3.09
CA VAL A 355 7.50 0.62 2.56
C VAL A 355 8.47 0.98 3.67
N SER A 356 9.59 0.26 3.81
CA SER A 356 10.70 0.58 4.71
C SER A 356 10.26 0.99 6.13
N GLY A 357 10.47 2.26 6.52
CA GLY A 357 9.98 2.83 7.79
C GLY A 357 8.48 2.61 8.03
N GLY A 358 7.66 2.79 6.99
CA GLY A 358 6.24 2.47 6.97
C GLY A 358 5.95 0.98 7.21
N SER A 359 6.77 0.05 6.70
CA SER A 359 6.64 -1.38 7.01
C SER A 359 6.88 -1.68 8.48
N ILE A 360 7.82 -0.98 9.12
CA ILE A 360 8.14 -1.21 10.53
C ILE A 360 6.93 -0.90 11.42
N ILE A 361 6.34 0.30 11.26
CA ILE A 361 5.17 0.75 12.02
C ILE A 361 3.87 0.07 11.56
N GLY A 362 3.72 -0.18 10.26
CA GLY A 362 2.54 -0.82 9.68
C GLY A 362 2.32 -2.21 10.25
N VAL A 363 3.37 -3.03 10.35
CA VAL A 363 3.30 -4.34 11.03
C VAL A 363 2.95 -4.19 12.51
N TYR A 364 3.52 -3.20 13.19
CA TYR A 364 3.27 -2.99 14.62
C TYR A 364 1.80 -2.67 14.89
N TYR A 365 1.22 -1.75 14.11
CA TYR A 365 -0.21 -1.43 14.15
C TYR A 365 -1.06 -2.65 13.78
N TYR A 366 -0.70 -3.35 12.71
CA TYR A 366 -1.43 -4.52 12.22
C TYR A 366 -1.54 -5.63 13.28
N LEU A 367 -0.47 -5.91 14.02
CA LEU A 367 -0.49 -6.92 15.08
C LEU A 367 -1.39 -6.53 16.27
N LYS A 368 -1.47 -5.23 16.62
CA LYS A 368 -2.44 -4.75 17.63
C LYS A 368 -3.87 -4.83 17.12
N LEU A 369 -4.09 -4.45 15.85
CA LEU A 369 -5.40 -4.53 15.20
C LEU A 369 -5.88 -5.98 15.09
N LYS A 370 -4.98 -6.92 14.73
CA LYS A 370 -5.24 -8.36 14.75
C LYS A 370 -5.77 -8.80 16.11
N ASN A 371 -5.07 -8.46 17.19
CA ASN A 371 -5.54 -8.79 18.54
C ASN A 371 -6.94 -8.23 18.83
N LEU A 372 -7.20 -6.96 18.48
CA LEU A 372 -8.52 -6.35 18.67
C LEU A 372 -9.62 -7.12 17.91
N LEU A 373 -9.42 -7.38 16.62
CA LEU A 373 -10.41 -8.01 15.74
C LEU A 373 -10.66 -9.50 16.08
N GLU A 374 -9.67 -10.19 16.65
CA GLU A 374 -9.78 -11.60 17.03
C GLU A 374 -10.37 -11.81 18.44
N THR A 375 -10.30 -10.79 19.31
CA THR A 375 -10.75 -10.90 20.71
C THR A 375 -12.05 -10.15 21.01
N LYS A 376 -12.42 -9.16 20.21
CA LYS A 376 -13.63 -8.34 20.38
C LYS A 376 -14.59 -8.55 19.21
N ASP A 377 -15.89 -8.61 19.52
CA ASP A 377 -16.93 -8.72 18.50
C ASP A 377 -17.05 -7.42 17.70
N ASP A 378 -17.40 -7.52 16.41
CA ASP A 378 -17.36 -6.37 15.48
C ASP A 378 -18.20 -5.18 15.98
N GLU A 379 -19.39 -5.44 16.51
CA GLU A 379 -20.30 -4.42 17.06
C GLU A 379 -19.80 -3.77 18.36
N GLN A 380 -18.90 -4.43 19.08
CA GLN A 380 -18.36 -3.92 20.34
C GLN A 380 -17.11 -3.05 20.11
N ILE A 381 -16.52 -3.07 18.91
CA ILE A 381 -15.35 -2.27 18.58
C ILE A 381 -15.78 -0.83 18.34
N THR A 382 -15.12 0.10 19.04
CA THR A 382 -15.42 1.53 19.04
C THR A 382 -14.20 2.35 18.62
N LYS A 383 -14.42 3.61 18.26
CA LYS A 383 -13.37 4.62 18.06
C LYS A 383 -12.32 4.62 19.17
N CYS A 384 -12.75 4.48 20.43
CA CYS A 384 -11.87 4.47 21.60
C CYS A 384 -10.87 3.31 21.60
N ASP A 385 -11.22 2.15 21.03
CA ASP A 385 -10.31 1.01 20.92
C ASP A 385 -9.15 1.35 19.96
N TYR A 386 -9.44 1.97 18.81
CA TYR A 386 -8.42 2.45 17.87
C TYR A 386 -7.53 3.52 18.48
N VAL A 387 -8.11 4.50 19.18
CA VAL A 387 -7.34 5.52 19.91
C VAL A 387 -6.42 4.88 20.96
N THR A 388 -6.90 3.86 21.67
CA THR A 388 -6.10 3.12 22.67
C THR A 388 -4.94 2.40 22.01
N ILE A 389 -5.15 1.72 20.87
CA ILE A 389 -4.08 1.10 20.10
C ILE A 389 -2.97 2.11 19.80
N ILE A 390 -3.31 3.29 19.28
CA ILE A 390 -2.30 4.30 18.93
C ILE A 390 -1.58 4.87 20.17
N LYS A 391 -2.29 5.05 21.30
CA LYS A 391 -1.66 5.48 22.57
C LYS A 391 -0.63 4.49 23.09
N GLU A 392 -0.91 3.19 22.96
CA GLU A 392 0.06 2.16 23.31
C GLU A 392 1.26 2.19 22.36
N ILE A 393 1.01 2.33 21.05
CA ILE A 393 2.07 2.43 20.03
C ILE A 393 2.99 3.61 20.30
N GLU A 394 2.44 4.79 20.61
CA GLU A 394 3.21 6.00 20.94
C GLU A 394 4.32 5.72 21.98
N ILE A 395 3.99 4.96 23.03
CA ILE A 395 4.91 4.68 24.14
C ILE A 395 5.83 3.50 23.83
N GLU A 396 5.25 2.38 23.39
CA GLU A 396 5.98 1.12 23.21
C GLU A 396 6.93 1.20 22.00
N PHE A 397 6.51 1.87 20.92
CA PHE A 397 7.34 2.07 19.72
C PHE A 397 8.52 3.01 20.01
N GLN A 398 8.30 4.09 20.77
CA GLN A 398 9.38 4.98 21.22
C GLN A 398 10.46 4.21 21.99
N ALA A 399 10.06 3.34 22.93
CA ALA A 399 10.98 2.53 23.70
C ALA A 399 11.80 1.54 22.84
N ALA A 400 11.22 1.06 21.73
CA ALA A 400 11.90 0.19 20.78
C ALA A 400 12.88 0.96 19.88
N VAL A 401 12.50 2.15 19.38
CA VAL A 401 13.35 3.03 18.57
C VAL A 401 14.62 3.45 19.33
N GLU A 402 14.50 3.71 20.64
CA GLU A 402 15.62 4.06 21.50
C GLU A 402 16.71 2.98 21.62
N LYS A 403 16.45 1.74 21.19
CA LYS A 403 17.41 0.62 21.22
C LYS A 403 18.50 0.68 20.15
N ASN A 404 18.36 1.58 19.17
CA ASN A 404 19.35 1.83 18.12
C ASN A 404 19.70 0.57 17.30
N LEU A 405 18.74 0.13 16.47
CA LEU A 405 18.88 -1.08 15.65
C LEU A 405 20.14 -1.08 14.79
N ARG A 406 20.51 0.08 14.22
CA ARG A 406 21.71 0.23 13.40
C ARG A 406 22.97 -0.28 14.11
N VAL A 407 23.18 0.12 15.36
CA VAL A 407 24.36 -0.32 16.14
C VAL A 407 24.16 -1.74 16.70
N GLN A 408 22.91 -2.13 16.98
CA GLN A 408 22.58 -3.49 17.45
C GLN A 408 22.87 -4.60 16.43
N VAL A 409 22.94 -4.29 15.12
CA VAL A 409 23.37 -5.27 14.10
C VAL A 409 24.73 -5.88 14.47
N PHE A 410 25.64 -5.06 15.00
CA PHE A 410 27.01 -5.45 15.34
C PHE A 410 27.21 -5.84 16.81
N SER A 411 26.15 -5.83 17.64
CA SER A 411 26.27 -6.03 19.09
C SER A 411 26.47 -7.48 19.52
N ASN A 412 26.43 -8.46 18.61
CA ASN A 412 26.60 -9.88 18.94
C ASN A 412 27.74 -10.52 18.15
N LEU A 413 28.78 -10.98 18.86
CA LEU A 413 29.99 -11.55 18.27
C LEU A 413 29.71 -12.77 17.39
N PHE A 414 28.91 -13.73 17.86
CA PHE A 414 28.60 -14.94 17.11
C PHE A 414 27.81 -14.64 15.83
N LYS A 415 26.87 -13.69 15.88
CA LYS A 415 26.12 -13.25 14.69
C LYS A 415 27.02 -12.51 13.72
N ASN A 416 27.99 -11.72 14.18
CA ASN A 416 28.96 -11.06 13.31
C ASN A 416 29.87 -12.08 12.59
N ILE A 417 30.34 -13.11 13.31
CA ILE A 417 31.09 -14.22 12.73
C ILE A 417 30.23 -14.98 11.72
N LYS A 418 28.96 -15.24 12.05
CA LYS A 418 27.99 -15.88 11.15
C LYS A 418 27.81 -15.07 9.86
N MET A 419 27.64 -13.75 9.96
CA MET A 419 27.52 -12.86 8.79
C MET A 419 28.77 -12.89 7.89
N TYR A 420 29.96 -13.04 8.47
CA TYR A 420 31.20 -13.15 7.70
C TYR A 420 31.36 -14.52 7.01
N ASN A 421 30.93 -15.60 7.66
CA ASN A 421 31.16 -16.96 7.19
C ASN A 421 30.04 -17.50 6.27
N GLU A 422 28.78 -17.11 6.49
CA GLU A 422 27.62 -17.66 5.77
C GLU A 422 27.10 -16.68 4.72
N LYS A 423 27.19 -17.05 3.43
CA LYS A 423 26.67 -16.23 2.33
C LYS A 423 25.16 -15.96 2.41
N LYS A 424 24.39 -16.89 2.99
CA LYS A 424 22.92 -16.79 3.12
C LYS A 424 22.48 -15.95 4.34
N TYR A 425 23.40 -15.47 5.19
CA TYR A 425 23.06 -14.74 6.41
C TYR A 425 23.72 -13.35 6.40
N SER A 426 23.05 -12.38 5.79
CA SER A 426 23.55 -10.99 5.67
C SER A 426 23.14 -10.09 6.85
N ARG A 427 23.61 -8.83 6.80
CA ARG A 427 23.18 -7.76 7.73
C ARG A 427 21.66 -7.56 7.73
N SER A 428 20.99 -7.79 6.61
CA SER A 428 19.53 -7.66 6.49
C SER A 428 18.79 -8.77 7.23
N TYR A 429 19.29 -10.01 7.19
CA TYR A 429 18.76 -11.09 8.04
C TYR A 429 18.91 -10.77 9.52
N ARG A 430 20.09 -10.27 9.91
CA ARG A 430 20.33 -9.85 11.29
C ARG A 430 19.37 -8.73 11.70
N LEU A 431 19.17 -7.75 10.84
CA LEU A 431 18.22 -6.66 11.08
C LEU A 431 16.79 -7.19 11.25
N GLY A 432 16.36 -8.15 10.43
CA GLY A 432 15.05 -8.80 10.54
C GLY A 432 14.84 -9.52 11.88
N GLU A 433 15.86 -10.21 12.40
CA GLU A 433 15.81 -10.80 13.75
C GLU A 433 15.65 -9.72 14.84
N LEU A 434 16.26 -8.55 14.66
CA LEU A 434 16.20 -7.45 15.63
C LEU A 434 14.85 -6.73 15.59
N TYR A 435 14.22 -6.59 14.42
CA TYR A 435 12.84 -6.11 14.32
C TYR A 435 11.90 -7.01 15.11
N GLU A 436 11.95 -8.33 14.89
CA GLU A 436 11.15 -9.26 15.68
C GLU A 436 11.45 -9.15 17.17
N LYS A 437 12.74 -9.12 17.56
CA LYS A 437 13.13 -9.06 18.98
C LYS A 437 12.62 -7.82 19.71
N TYR A 438 12.74 -6.65 19.11
CA TYR A 438 12.48 -5.38 19.80
C TYR A 438 11.10 -4.79 19.53
N PHE A 439 10.49 -5.10 18.38
CA PHE A 439 9.20 -4.53 17.98
C PHE A 439 8.07 -5.55 18.09
N TYR A 440 8.22 -6.76 17.53
CA TYR A 440 7.06 -7.62 17.26
C TYR A 440 6.85 -8.76 18.25
N LEU A 441 7.91 -9.48 18.65
CA LEU A 441 7.79 -10.61 19.59
C LEU A 441 7.26 -10.21 20.97
N PRO A 442 7.65 -9.06 21.58
CA PRO A 442 7.06 -8.63 22.83
C PRO A 442 5.53 -8.45 22.74
N LEU A 443 5.05 -7.95 21.60
CA LEU A 443 3.64 -7.73 21.32
C LEU A 443 2.91 -9.06 21.06
N PHE A 444 3.46 -9.86 20.15
CA PHE A 444 2.88 -11.13 19.72
C PHE A 444 2.75 -12.12 20.88
N ASN A 445 3.80 -12.25 21.69
CA ASN A 445 3.80 -13.14 22.86
C ASN A 445 2.92 -12.62 24.01
N LYS A 446 2.62 -11.32 24.07
CA LYS A 446 1.70 -10.72 25.05
C LYS A 446 0.24 -11.04 24.70
N TYR A 447 -0.12 -11.03 23.42
CA TYR A 447 -1.51 -11.10 22.98
C TYR A 447 -1.97 -12.48 22.50
N LEU A 448 -1.11 -13.31 21.93
CA LEU A 448 -1.53 -14.50 21.17
C LEU A 448 -1.21 -15.83 21.88
N GLU A 449 -1.03 -15.81 23.21
CA GLU A 449 -0.81 -16.94 24.14
C GLU A 449 0.25 -17.99 23.77
N LYS A 450 0.94 -17.84 22.65
CA LYS A 450 2.02 -18.71 22.19
C LYS A 450 3.35 -18.01 22.41
N LYS A 451 4.19 -18.55 23.31
CA LYS A 451 5.60 -18.15 23.40
C LYS A 451 6.35 -18.65 22.17
N VAL A 452 6.34 -17.86 21.11
CA VAL A 452 7.08 -18.12 19.88
C VAL A 452 8.42 -17.40 19.88
N THR A 453 9.37 -17.97 19.15
CA THR A 453 10.72 -17.38 18.96
C THR A 453 10.87 -16.68 17.61
N ALA A 454 9.88 -16.83 16.72
CA ALA A 454 9.80 -16.20 15.42
C ALA A 454 8.33 -16.04 15.01
N ILE A 455 8.04 -15.04 14.18
CA ILE A 455 6.71 -14.80 13.61
C ILE A 455 6.82 -15.04 12.10
N TYR A 456 5.88 -15.79 11.52
CA TYR A 456 5.84 -16.07 10.10
C TYR A 456 4.76 -15.24 9.40
N MET A 457 4.92 -15.01 8.10
CA MET A 457 3.92 -14.28 7.29
C MET A 457 2.53 -14.93 7.37
N GLY A 458 2.46 -16.27 7.44
CA GLY A 458 1.20 -16.99 7.63
C GLY A 458 0.55 -16.81 9.01
N ASP A 459 1.28 -16.33 10.03
CA ASP A 459 0.69 -16.04 11.35
C ASP A 459 -0.11 -14.72 11.35
N LEU A 460 -0.04 -13.96 10.25
CA LEU A 460 -0.70 -12.65 10.11
C LEU A 460 -2.16 -12.74 9.67
N PHE A 461 -2.68 -13.90 9.26
CA PHE A 461 -4.11 -14.01 8.94
C PHE A 461 -4.95 -13.56 10.13
N ILE A 462 -5.91 -12.66 9.90
CA ILE A 462 -6.87 -12.22 10.91
C ILE A 462 -8.15 -13.02 10.71
N ASN A 463 -8.55 -13.77 11.74
CA ASN A 463 -9.84 -14.45 11.79
C ASN A 463 -10.74 -13.72 12.80
N PRO A 464 -11.62 -12.82 12.35
CA PRO A 464 -12.44 -12.05 13.27
C PRO A 464 -13.21 -12.94 14.24
N LYS A 465 -13.36 -12.46 15.47
CA LYS A 465 -14.04 -13.21 16.53
C LYS A 465 -15.41 -13.69 16.08
N ASN A 466 -15.74 -14.95 16.40
CA ASN A 466 -17.01 -15.59 16.06
C ASN A 466 -17.33 -15.72 14.55
N VAL A 467 -16.37 -15.46 13.66
CA VAL A 467 -16.53 -15.66 12.21
C VAL A 467 -15.74 -16.87 11.73
N ILE A 468 -16.45 -17.90 11.26
CA ILE A 468 -15.83 -19.13 10.74
C ILE A 468 -15.56 -18.98 9.24
N GLY A 469 -14.31 -19.24 8.82
CA GLY A 469 -13.95 -19.29 7.40
C GLY A 469 -13.90 -17.92 6.71
N PHE A 470 -13.62 -16.85 7.46
CA PHE A 470 -13.54 -15.48 6.95
C PHE A 470 -12.61 -15.34 5.74
N ASN A 471 -13.10 -14.73 4.67
CA ASN A 471 -12.33 -14.37 3.48
C ASN A 471 -12.34 -12.85 3.28
N ILE A 472 -11.16 -12.25 3.35
CA ILE A 472 -10.98 -10.79 3.21
C ILE A 472 -11.55 -10.21 1.91
N TYR A 473 -11.56 -10.95 0.80
CA TYR A 473 -12.07 -10.44 -0.48
C TYR A 473 -13.59 -10.50 -0.58
N ASN A 474 -14.23 -11.44 0.12
CA ASN A 474 -15.66 -11.75 -0.04
C ASN A 474 -16.51 -11.27 1.13
N ASP A 475 -15.96 -11.20 2.33
CA ASP A 475 -16.73 -10.97 3.56
C ASP A 475 -16.43 -9.61 4.19
N ASN A 476 -15.29 -8.98 3.87
CA ASN A 476 -14.84 -7.75 4.53
C ASN A 476 -15.78 -6.54 4.29
N TRP A 477 -16.43 -6.49 3.14
CA TRP A 477 -17.34 -5.39 2.79
C TRP A 477 -18.57 -5.31 3.72
N LYS A 478 -18.99 -6.43 4.33
CA LYS A 478 -20.12 -6.51 5.28
C LYS A 478 -19.77 -5.96 6.67
N ARG A 479 -18.50 -6.02 7.06
CA ARG A 479 -18.03 -5.67 8.40
C ARG A 479 -18.11 -4.17 8.66
N LYS A 480 -18.36 -3.80 9.91
CA LYS A 480 -18.22 -2.42 10.40
C LYS A 480 -16.76 -2.05 10.58
N ASN A 481 -15.95 -2.96 11.11
CA ASN A 481 -14.51 -2.79 11.25
C ASN A 481 -13.80 -3.69 10.24
N LYS A 482 -13.20 -3.04 9.24
CA LYS A 482 -12.52 -3.71 8.14
C LYS A 482 -11.26 -4.40 8.62
N VAL A 483 -11.02 -5.58 8.04
CA VAL A 483 -9.76 -6.30 8.14
C VAL A 483 -8.87 -5.82 6.99
N PRO A 484 -7.74 -5.13 7.27
CA PRO A 484 -6.87 -4.67 6.20
C PRO A 484 -6.04 -5.81 5.61
N GLN A 485 -5.77 -5.74 4.31
CA GLN A 485 -4.69 -6.50 3.68
C GLN A 485 -3.38 -5.75 3.91
N LEU A 486 -2.45 -6.34 4.67
CA LEU A 486 -1.10 -5.82 4.84
C LEU A 486 -0.22 -6.23 3.66
N ILE A 487 0.40 -5.23 3.02
CA ILE A 487 1.34 -5.40 1.91
C ILE A 487 2.66 -4.75 2.30
N LEU A 488 3.73 -5.53 2.39
CA LEU A 488 5.10 -5.04 2.58
C LEU A 488 5.79 -5.04 1.23
N ASN A 489 6.19 -3.86 0.75
CA ASN A 489 6.80 -3.70 -0.57
C ASN A 489 8.33 -3.70 -0.45
N ALA A 490 8.98 -4.48 -1.31
CA ALA A 490 10.42 -4.51 -1.54
C ALA A 490 10.67 -4.33 -3.05
N THR A 491 11.93 -4.20 -3.45
CA THR A 491 12.31 -4.16 -4.87
C THR A 491 13.18 -5.35 -5.20
N SER A 492 12.87 -6.08 -6.28
CA SER A 492 13.78 -7.08 -6.83
C SER A 492 14.92 -6.38 -7.56
N ALA A 493 16.16 -6.54 -7.11
CA ALA A 493 17.32 -5.97 -7.81
C ALA A 493 17.56 -6.66 -9.16
N ASN A 494 17.11 -7.91 -9.32
CA ASN A 494 17.28 -8.69 -10.55
C ASN A 494 16.43 -8.14 -11.70
N THR A 495 15.19 -7.77 -11.42
CA THR A 495 14.21 -7.33 -12.43
C THR A 495 13.87 -5.84 -12.34
N GLY A 496 14.20 -5.17 -11.23
CA GLY A 496 13.76 -3.80 -10.96
C GLY A 496 12.26 -3.67 -10.67
N HIS A 497 11.52 -4.78 -10.55
CA HIS A 497 10.08 -4.76 -10.27
C HIS A 497 9.78 -4.69 -8.77
N ASN A 498 8.57 -4.22 -8.44
CA ASN A 498 8.02 -4.32 -7.09
C ASN A 498 7.90 -5.80 -6.68
N TRP A 499 8.35 -6.11 -5.47
CA TRP A 499 8.17 -7.41 -4.83
C TRP A 499 7.29 -7.23 -3.59
N GLN A 500 6.17 -7.94 -3.53
CA GLN A 500 5.23 -7.80 -2.41
C GLN A 500 5.30 -9.00 -1.48
N PHE A 501 5.17 -8.75 -0.18
CA PHE A 501 4.86 -9.76 0.83
C PHE A 501 3.48 -9.48 1.43
N THR A 502 2.62 -10.49 1.41
CA THR A 502 1.32 -10.48 2.10
C THR A 502 1.27 -11.64 3.10
N ALA A 503 0.20 -11.77 3.87
CA ALA A 503 0.01 -12.92 4.78
C ALA A 503 -0.10 -14.27 4.02
N SER A 504 -0.54 -14.25 2.77
CA SER A 504 -0.86 -15.47 2.00
C SER A 504 0.13 -15.79 0.88
N TRP A 505 0.79 -14.79 0.32
CA TRP A 505 1.66 -14.93 -0.85
C TRP A 505 2.80 -13.91 -0.87
N MET A 506 3.83 -14.20 -1.67
CA MET A 506 4.91 -13.28 -2.00
C MET A 506 5.28 -13.30 -3.49
N GLY A 507 5.78 -12.20 -4.03
CA GLY A 507 6.36 -12.11 -5.39
C GLY A 507 5.98 -10.86 -6.18
N GLU A 508 6.29 -10.85 -7.48
CA GLU A 508 6.01 -9.70 -8.33
C GLU A 508 4.52 -9.65 -8.77
N PRO A 509 3.82 -8.54 -8.52
CA PRO A 509 2.44 -8.38 -8.94
C PRO A 509 2.35 -8.23 -10.47
N PRO A 510 1.36 -8.85 -11.13
CA PRO A 510 1.21 -8.76 -12.58
C PRO A 510 0.73 -7.40 -13.08
N THR A 511 -0.03 -6.66 -12.27
CA THR A 511 -0.96 -5.63 -12.74
C THR A 511 -0.31 -4.49 -13.51
N TYR A 512 0.89 -4.04 -13.10
CA TYR A 512 1.58 -2.88 -13.68
C TYR A 512 2.80 -3.24 -14.53
N ILE A 513 3.08 -4.51 -14.76
CA ILE A 513 4.17 -4.94 -15.64
C ILE A 513 3.61 -4.99 -17.06
N SER A 514 4.13 -4.13 -17.95
CA SER A 514 3.74 -4.12 -19.35
C SER A 514 4.65 -5.03 -20.13
N ASP A 515 4.15 -6.16 -20.62
CA ASP A 515 4.93 -7.10 -21.43
C ASP A 515 5.42 -6.48 -22.76
N VAL A 516 4.91 -5.30 -23.13
CA VAL A 516 5.31 -4.55 -24.34
C VAL A 516 6.50 -3.62 -24.08
N LEU A 517 6.52 -2.96 -22.92
CA LEU A 517 7.56 -1.98 -22.56
C LEU A 517 8.66 -2.61 -21.70
N ASP A 518 8.28 -3.59 -20.89
CA ASP A 518 9.14 -4.32 -19.99
C ASP A 518 9.23 -5.78 -20.41
N VAL A 519 10.24 -6.08 -21.22
CA VAL A 519 10.50 -7.44 -21.73
C VAL A 519 11.25 -8.32 -20.74
N LYS A 520 11.49 -7.85 -19.50
CA LYS A 520 12.19 -8.63 -18.48
C LYS A 520 11.29 -9.76 -17.96
N PRO A 521 11.87 -10.92 -17.60
CA PRO A 521 11.07 -12.00 -17.05
C PRO A 521 10.44 -11.56 -15.73
N ARG A 522 9.12 -11.68 -15.62
CA ARG A 522 8.41 -11.47 -14.36
C ARG A 522 8.62 -12.68 -13.44
N LEU A 523 9.07 -12.41 -12.22
CA LEU A 523 9.16 -13.40 -11.15
C LEU A 523 7.78 -13.63 -10.56
N ARG A 524 7.06 -14.62 -11.12
CA ARG A 524 5.68 -14.94 -10.76
C ARG A 524 5.51 -15.09 -9.24
N ARG A 525 4.50 -14.40 -8.68
CA ARG A 525 4.10 -14.56 -7.28
C ARG A 525 3.63 -15.98 -6.95
N MET A 526 3.81 -16.36 -5.69
CA MET A 526 3.43 -17.67 -5.16
C MET A 526 2.81 -17.56 -3.78
N TYR A 527 1.83 -18.42 -3.50
CA TYR A 527 1.33 -18.64 -2.15
C TYR A 527 2.37 -19.41 -1.33
N TYR A 528 2.54 -19.09 -0.05
CA TYR A 528 3.61 -19.70 0.77
C TYR A 528 3.52 -21.23 0.80
N GLN A 529 2.33 -21.80 0.87
CA GLN A 529 2.12 -23.25 0.80
C GLN A 529 2.66 -23.92 -0.48
N ASN A 530 2.74 -23.18 -1.58
CA ASN A 530 3.26 -23.64 -2.87
C ASN A 530 4.74 -23.30 -3.06
N ALA A 531 5.34 -22.55 -2.14
CA ALA A 531 6.75 -22.20 -2.20
C ALA A 531 7.62 -23.43 -1.91
N PRO A 532 8.91 -23.43 -2.33
CA PRO A 532 9.88 -24.43 -1.90
C PRO A 532 9.91 -24.55 -0.37
N GLU A 533 10.27 -25.73 0.16
CA GLU A 533 10.17 -26.05 1.60
C GLU A 533 10.80 -24.99 2.52
N GLU A 534 11.96 -24.44 2.14
CA GLU A 534 12.66 -23.42 2.94
C GLU A 534 11.90 -22.09 3.04
N TYR A 535 10.96 -21.83 2.12
CA TYR A 535 10.18 -20.59 2.03
C TYR A 535 8.71 -20.73 2.39
N LYS A 536 8.23 -21.96 2.67
CA LYS A 536 6.85 -22.18 3.16
C LYS A 536 6.57 -21.44 4.47
N LYS A 537 7.61 -21.25 5.30
CA LYS A 537 7.56 -20.49 6.55
C LYS A 537 8.49 -19.29 6.49
N PHE A 538 8.08 -18.26 5.76
CA PHE A 538 8.84 -17.02 5.65
C PHE A 538 8.67 -16.14 6.89
N ARG A 539 9.77 -15.67 7.48
CA ARG A 539 9.75 -14.84 8.69
C ARG A 539 9.32 -13.41 8.41
N LEU A 540 8.46 -12.87 9.27
CA LEU A 540 7.97 -11.50 9.21
C LEU A 540 9.10 -10.48 9.27
N GLY A 541 10.05 -10.68 10.20
CA GLY A 541 11.21 -9.80 10.33
C GLY A 541 12.05 -9.72 9.05
N TYR A 542 12.13 -10.81 8.29
CA TYR A 542 12.86 -10.83 7.01
C TYR A 542 12.11 -10.07 5.92
N ALA A 543 10.77 -10.17 5.87
CA ALA A 543 9.97 -9.37 4.94
C ALA A 543 10.09 -7.87 5.22
N VAL A 544 10.04 -7.46 6.51
CA VAL A 544 10.25 -6.06 6.92
C VAL A 544 11.68 -5.61 6.58
N ALA A 545 12.68 -6.45 6.84
CA ALA A 545 14.07 -6.12 6.53
C ALA A 545 14.35 -6.02 5.02
N ALA A 546 13.71 -6.86 4.19
CA ALA A 546 13.77 -6.71 2.74
C ALA A 546 13.22 -5.34 2.31
N SER A 547 12.06 -4.97 2.86
CA SER A 547 11.40 -3.68 2.62
C SER A 547 12.23 -2.47 3.11
N SER A 548 13.08 -2.62 4.13
CA SER A 548 13.92 -1.54 4.69
C SER A 548 15.42 -1.63 4.37
N CYS A 549 15.80 -2.48 3.41
CA CYS A 549 17.18 -2.73 3.03
C CYS A 549 17.73 -1.62 2.13
N VAL A 550 18.04 -0.45 2.71
CA VAL A 550 18.60 0.68 1.96
C VAL A 550 19.96 0.30 1.36
N PRO A 551 20.14 0.39 0.02
CA PRO A 551 21.42 0.13 -0.62
C PRO A 551 22.56 0.94 -0.02
N VAL A 552 23.80 0.43 -0.09
CA VAL A 552 25.02 0.99 0.55
C VAL A 552 25.09 0.76 2.07
N LEU A 553 23.97 0.88 2.80
CA LEU A 553 23.94 0.66 4.25
C LEU A 553 23.79 -0.82 4.63
N PHE A 554 22.95 -1.55 3.89
CA PHE A 554 22.67 -2.96 4.11
C PHE A 554 22.88 -3.77 2.82
N GLU A 555 23.27 -5.03 2.98
CA GLU A 555 23.36 -5.97 1.86
C GLU A 555 21.96 -6.45 1.47
N PRO A 556 21.67 -6.67 0.16
CA PRO A 556 20.40 -7.24 -0.26
C PRO A 556 20.03 -8.51 0.51
N LEU A 557 18.73 -8.72 0.71
CA LEU A 557 18.22 -9.96 1.29
C LEU A 557 18.12 -11.02 0.19
N LEU A 558 18.92 -12.09 0.33
CA LEU A 558 19.16 -13.10 -0.70
C LEU A 558 18.28 -14.34 -0.55
N LEU A 559 17.39 -14.59 -1.50
CA LEU A 559 16.56 -15.80 -1.58
C LEU A 559 17.03 -16.71 -2.73
N SER A 560 17.93 -17.65 -2.40
CA SER A 560 18.45 -18.65 -3.36
C SER A 560 17.50 -19.82 -3.56
N GLY A 561 17.45 -20.40 -4.77
CA GLY A 561 16.67 -21.62 -5.02
C GLY A 561 15.15 -21.43 -5.07
N LEU A 562 14.68 -20.17 -5.02
CA LEU A 562 13.27 -19.84 -5.19
C LEU A 562 12.83 -19.96 -6.66
N TYR A 563 13.71 -19.55 -7.57
CA TYR A 563 13.54 -19.66 -9.02
C TYR A 563 14.75 -20.37 -9.62
N LYS A 564 14.53 -21.09 -10.71
CA LYS A 564 15.61 -21.78 -11.43
C LYS A 564 16.58 -20.74 -11.97
N ASP A 565 17.88 -20.92 -11.70
CA ASP A 565 18.98 -20.09 -12.19
C ASP A 565 18.92 -18.59 -11.77
N ILE A 566 18.13 -18.25 -10.74
CA ILE A 566 18.01 -16.89 -10.22
C ILE A 566 18.17 -16.91 -8.70
N ASP A 567 19.23 -16.27 -8.22
CA ASP A 567 19.40 -15.87 -6.83
C ASP A 567 18.70 -14.52 -6.63
N LEU A 568 17.52 -14.53 -6.01
CA LEU A 568 16.70 -13.33 -5.85
C LEU A 568 17.30 -12.41 -4.79
N GLU A 569 17.60 -11.18 -5.17
CA GLU A 569 18.13 -10.13 -4.30
C GLU A 569 17.05 -9.07 -4.05
N LEU A 570 16.65 -8.90 -2.80
CA LEU A 570 15.65 -7.92 -2.40
C LEU A 570 16.28 -6.73 -1.69
N ILE A 571 15.89 -5.53 -2.12
CA ILE A 571 16.30 -4.24 -1.53
C ILE A 571 15.07 -3.42 -1.14
N ASP A 572 15.30 -2.26 -0.50
CA ASP A 572 14.25 -1.36 -0.05
C ASP A 572 13.18 -1.10 -1.14
N GLY A 573 11.90 -1.17 -0.75
CA GLY A 573 10.78 -0.93 -1.66
C GLY A 573 10.74 0.49 -2.20
N GLY A 574 11.39 1.44 -1.52
CA GLY A 574 11.47 2.83 -1.91
C GLY A 574 12.23 3.10 -3.20
N VAL A 575 13.01 2.12 -3.68
CA VAL A 575 13.69 2.21 -4.99
C VAL A 575 12.68 2.16 -6.14
N HIS A 576 11.62 1.36 -6.01
CA HIS A 576 10.56 1.25 -7.02
C HIS A 576 9.37 2.18 -6.75
N ASP A 577 8.84 2.16 -5.52
CA ASP A 577 7.64 2.91 -5.14
C ASP A 577 7.66 3.23 -3.65
N ASN A 578 8.20 4.40 -3.30
CA ASN A 578 8.42 4.76 -1.90
C ASN A 578 7.14 5.17 -1.15
N GLN A 579 6.08 5.55 -1.86
CA GLN A 579 4.79 5.90 -1.25
C GLN A 579 3.84 4.70 -1.15
N GLY A 580 4.18 3.57 -1.77
CA GLY A 580 3.36 2.36 -1.79
C GLY A 580 2.10 2.50 -2.65
N ILE A 581 2.09 3.43 -3.60
CA ILE A 581 0.94 3.81 -4.42
C ILE A 581 0.56 2.69 -5.40
N ALA A 582 1.53 2.02 -6.01
CA ALA A 582 1.29 0.97 -7.00
C ALA A 582 0.44 -0.16 -6.42
N SER A 583 0.74 -0.58 -5.19
CA SER A 583 -0.01 -1.64 -4.52
C SER A 583 -1.41 -1.21 -4.08
N ILE A 584 -1.61 0.07 -3.74
CA ILE A 584 -2.94 0.61 -3.43
C ILE A 584 -3.83 0.61 -4.68
N LEU A 585 -3.29 1.07 -5.81
CA LEU A 585 -4.01 1.09 -7.08
C LEU A 585 -4.26 -0.33 -7.61
N GLU A 586 -3.31 -1.27 -7.42
CA GLU A 586 -3.51 -2.69 -7.74
C GLU A 586 -4.69 -3.29 -6.96
N GLN A 587 -4.88 -2.85 -5.72
CA GLN A 587 -5.98 -3.31 -4.87
C GLN A 587 -7.30 -2.58 -5.14
N GLU A 588 -7.38 -1.76 -6.19
CA GLU A 588 -8.56 -1.02 -6.63
C GLU A 588 -9.15 -0.09 -5.55
N CYS A 589 -8.29 0.50 -4.71
CA CYS A 589 -8.73 1.49 -3.73
C CYS A 589 -9.16 2.79 -4.41
N THR A 590 -10.34 3.30 -4.02
CA THR A 590 -10.93 4.55 -4.54
C THR A 590 -10.92 5.67 -3.52
N SER A 591 -10.75 5.37 -2.23
CA SER A 591 -10.41 6.34 -1.20
C SER A 591 -8.96 6.08 -0.75
N ILE A 592 -8.09 7.07 -0.91
CA ILE A 592 -6.64 6.91 -0.75
C ILE A 592 -6.09 7.92 0.24
N ILE A 593 -5.36 7.42 1.22
CA ILE A 593 -4.59 8.22 2.18
C ILE A 593 -3.11 7.95 1.96
N ILE A 594 -2.32 8.96 1.60
CA ILE A 594 -0.86 8.86 1.48
C ILE A 594 -0.22 9.59 2.65
N SER A 595 0.40 8.83 3.54
CA SER A 595 1.29 9.36 4.58
C SER A 595 2.73 9.27 4.07
N ASP A 596 3.32 10.42 3.75
CA ASP A 596 4.63 10.52 3.10
C ASP A 596 5.67 11.18 4.01
N GLY A 597 6.33 10.34 4.82
CA GLY A 597 7.46 10.67 5.69
C GLY A 597 8.83 10.49 5.01
N SER A 598 8.87 10.34 3.68
CA SER A 598 10.07 10.04 2.88
C SER A 598 11.15 11.11 2.92
N ALA A 599 12.41 10.68 2.79
CA ALA A 599 13.53 11.61 2.59
C ALA A 599 13.26 12.39 1.32
N GLN A 600 13.10 13.70 1.44
CA GLN A 600 12.94 14.56 0.29
C GLN A 600 14.26 15.25 0.02
N MET A 601 14.56 15.49 -1.24
CA MET A 601 15.85 16.03 -1.67
C MET A 601 16.09 17.38 -0.98
N ALA A 602 17.16 17.47 -0.17
CA ALA A 602 17.53 18.72 0.49
C ALA A 602 18.10 19.73 -0.52
N ASN A 603 17.95 21.02 -0.22
CA ASN A 603 18.56 22.08 -1.01
C ASN A 603 20.09 21.98 -0.93
N SER A 604 20.78 22.06 -2.07
CA SER A 604 22.24 22.10 -2.11
C SER A 604 22.69 23.47 -2.60
N TYR A 605 23.12 24.32 -1.67
CA TYR A 605 23.66 25.66 -1.98
C TYR A 605 25.18 25.65 -2.25
N LYS A 606 25.82 24.48 -2.21
CA LYS A 606 27.26 24.32 -2.45
C LYS A 606 27.53 23.28 -3.53
N SER A 607 28.75 23.32 -4.10
CA SER A 607 29.19 22.36 -5.10
C SER A 607 29.25 20.94 -4.54
N VAL A 608 28.94 19.98 -5.41
CA VAL A 608 29.09 18.56 -5.10
C VAL A 608 30.58 18.26 -4.90
N SER A 609 30.91 17.65 -3.77
CA SER A 609 32.29 17.56 -3.28
C SER A 609 33.17 16.53 -4.00
N ASN A 610 32.58 15.48 -4.58
CA ASN A 610 33.28 14.41 -5.28
C ASN A 610 32.30 13.54 -6.11
N GLU A 611 32.83 12.60 -6.90
CA GLU A 611 32.04 11.68 -7.74
C GLU A 611 31.02 10.84 -6.95
N LEU A 612 31.35 10.43 -5.73
CA LEU A 612 30.44 9.65 -4.88
C LEU A 612 29.27 10.51 -4.38
N SER A 613 29.53 11.75 -3.96
CA SER A 613 28.46 12.67 -3.59
C SER A 613 27.62 13.09 -4.80
N LEU A 614 28.20 13.10 -6.01
CA LEU A 614 27.45 13.28 -7.25
C LEU A 614 26.52 12.11 -7.53
N PHE A 615 27.02 10.88 -7.40
CA PHE A 615 26.20 9.67 -7.57
C PHE A 615 24.99 9.68 -6.62
N LEU A 616 25.21 9.93 -5.33
CA LEU A 616 24.13 10.03 -4.35
C LEU A 616 23.17 11.20 -4.65
N ARG A 617 23.68 12.31 -5.19
CA ARG A 617 22.84 13.43 -5.62
C ARG A 617 21.95 13.05 -6.79
N VAL A 618 22.48 12.36 -7.80
CA VAL A 618 21.72 11.87 -8.96
C VAL A 618 20.63 10.90 -8.51
N ASP A 619 20.96 9.96 -7.64
CA ASP A 619 19.98 9.03 -7.04
C ASP A 619 18.83 9.79 -6.34
N SER A 620 19.15 10.81 -5.52
CA SER A 620 18.12 11.62 -4.86
C SER A 620 17.24 12.43 -5.83
N ILE A 621 17.79 12.86 -6.98
CA ILE A 621 17.03 13.55 -8.02
C ILE A 621 16.04 12.58 -8.68
N LEU A 622 16.48 11.36 -9.00
CA LEU A 622 15.62 10.35 -9.60
C LEU A 622 14.50 9.94 -8.65
N GLN A 623 14.81 9.72 -7.36
CA GLN A 623 13.81 9.38 -6.34
C GLN A 623 12.79 10.49 -6.13
N GLU A 624 13.22 11.77 -6.07
CA GLU A 624 12.29 12.90 -5.95
C GLU A 624 11.40 12.99 -7.20
N ARG A 625 11.95 12.76 -8.40
CA ARG A 625 11.18 12.79 -9.64
C ARG A 625 10.12 11.68 -9.69
N VAL A 626 10.47 10.46 -9.26
CA VAL A 626 9.51 9.34 -9.18
C VAL A 626 8.39 9.69 -8.21
N ARG A 627 8.73 10.14 -7.00
CA ARG A 627 7.77 10.59 -5.99
C ARG A 627 6.80 11.66 -6.53
N GLU A 628 7.33 12.70 -7.17
CA GLU A 628 6.52 13.78 -7.74
C GLU A 628 5.54 13.26 -8.80
N ILE A 629 6.02 12.44 -9.75
CA ILE A 629 5.17 11.88 -10.81
C ILE A 629 4.05 11.03 -10.21
N GLN A 630 4.34 10.19 -9.22
CA GLN A 630 3.33 9.33 -8.60
C GLN A 630 2.25 10.15 -7.86
N LEU A 631 2.64 11.19 -7.13
CA LEU A 631 1.68 12.07 -6.45
C LEU A 631 0.86 12.91 -7.46
N LEU A 632 1.47 13.35 -8.56
CA LEU A 632 0.75 14.02 -9.66
C LEU A 632 -0.22 13.09 -10.38
N ASP A 633 0.14 11.82 -10.58
CA ASP A 633 -0.75 10.80 -11.14
C ASP A 633 -1.98 10.59 -10.25
N LEU A 634 -1.80 10.48 -8.92
CA LEU A 634 -2.93 10.41 -7.99
C LEU A 634 -3.83 11.66 -8.06
N LYS A 635 -3.24 12.85 -8.11
CA LYS A 635 -4.01 14.10 -8.27
C LYS A 635 -4.78 14.12 -9.60
N SER A 636 -4.19 13.63 -10.69
CA SER A 636 -4.86 13.49 -11.99
C SER A 636 -6.01 12.47 -11.95
N ARG A 637 -5.81 11.34 -11.25
CA ARG A 637 -6.87 10.34 -11.03
C ARG A 637 -8.01 10.86 -10.15
N LYS A 638 -7.69 11.72 -9.17
CA LYS A 638 -8.70 12.45 -8.39
C LYS A 638 -9.45 13.48 -9.24
N TYR A 639 -8.76 14.21 -10.13
CA TYR A 639 -9.38 15.15 -11.07
C TYR A 639 -10.33 14.48 -12.08
N THR A 640 -10.11 13.19 -12.38
CA THR A 640 -10.94 12.40 -13.30
C THR A 640 -12.00 11.54 -12.57
N ASP A 641 -12.17 11.73 -11.26
CA ASP A 641 -13.07 10.97 -10.37
C ASP A 641 -12.92 9.45 -10.53
N SER A 642 -11.68 9.02 -10.71
CA SER A 642 -11.30 7.59 -10.60
C SER A 642 -10.89 7.24 -9.17
N ILE A 643 -10.49 8.26 -8.41
CA ILE A 643 -10.31 8.23 -6.96
C ILE A 643 -11.36 9.16 -6.38
N ASN A 644 -12.25 8.63 -5.55
CA ASN A 644 -13.32 9.36 -4.89
C ASN A 644 -12.77 10.31 -3.82
N GLN A 645 -11.75 9.89 -3.08
CA GLN A 645 -11.11 10.68 -2.03
C GLN A 645 -9.60 10.52 -2.04
N LEU A 646 -8.89 11.64 -1.85
CA LEU A 646 -7.44 11.65 -1.83
C LEU A 646 -6.94 12.59 -0.74
N TYR A 647 -6.27 12.04 0.27
CA TYR A 647 -5.62 12.78 1.33
C TYR A 647 -4.11 12.57 1.25
N ILE A 648 -3.32 13.64 1.19
CA ILE A 648 -1.86 13.58 1.10
C ILE A 648 -1.23 14.42 2.21
N VAL A 649 -0.49 13.76 3.10
CA VAL A 649 0.18 14.35 4.26
C VAL A 649 1.68 14.10 4.12
N HIS A 650 2.53 15.15 4.17
CA HIS A 650 3.97 15.02 3.91
C HIS A 650 4.84 16.06 4.61
N LEU A 651 6.13 15.73 4.83
CA LEU A 651 7.05 16.55 5.62
C LEU A 651 7.46 17.91 5.00
N LYS A 652 7.29 18.14 3.69
CA LYS A 652 7.49 19.46 3.06
C LYS A 652 6.23 20.28 2.83
N LYS A 653 5.10 19.89 3.44
CA LYS A 653 3.85 20.66 3.32
C LYS A 653 4.06 22.08 3.88
N GLY A 654 3.58 23.10 3.17
CA GLY A 654 3.75 24.51 3.58
C GLY A 654 5.17 25.08 3.44
N LEU A 655 6.13 24.33 2.87
CA LEU A 655 7.52 24.77 2.69
C LEU A 655 7.85 25.24 1.27
N GLY A 656 6.87 25.84 0.58
CA GLY A 656 7.12 26.48 -0.71
C GLY A 656 8.24 27.53 -0.61
N GLN A 657 9.03 27.70 -1.67
CA GLN A 657 10.10 28.70 -1.74
C GLN A 657 10.02 29.45 -3.06
N LEU A 658 10.45 30.73 -3.03
CA LEU A 658 10.54 31.56 -4.22
C LEU A 658 11.65 31.07 -5.17
N PRO A 659 11.48 31.23 -6.49
CA PRO A 659 12.58 31.08 -7.44
C PRO A 659 13.77 31.97 -7.05
N VAL A 660 14.98 31.41 -7.11
CA VAL A 660 16.21 32.16 -6.85
C VAL A 660 16.67 32.81 -8.16
N SER A 661 16.75 34.14 -8.17
CA SER A 661 17.30 34.89 -9.30
C SER A 661 18.82 34.76 -9.38
N TRP A 662 19.37 34.74 -10.60
CA TRP A 662 20.82 34.79 -10.78
C TRP A 662 21.39 36.16 -10.36
N ILE A 663 22.69 36.21 -10.10
CA ILE A 663 23.38 37.46 -9.73
C ILE A 663 23.19 38.48 -10.86
N ASN A 664 22.79 39.71 -10.52
CA ASN A 664 22.47 40.79 -11.45
C ASN A 664 21.26 40.52 -12.36
N CYS A 665 20.32 39.67 -11.93
CA CYS A 665 19.02 39.55 -12.59
C CYS A 665 18.26 40.89 -12.52
N THR A 666 17.95 41.45 -13.69
CA THR A 666 17.17 42.69 -13.83
C THR A 666 15.66 42.42 -13.95
N ASP A 667 15.27 41.16 -14.10
CA ASP A 667 13.86 40.77 -14.17
C ASP A 667 13.20 40.97 -12.81
N VAL A 668 12.00 41.55 -12.83
CA VAL A 668 11.20 41.70 -11.60
C VAL A 668 10.64 40.36 -11.16
N ASN A 669 10.73 40.06 -9.86
CA ASN A 669 10.05 38.89 -9.30
C ASN A 669 8.54 38.99 -9.60
N ARG A 670 8.00 37.96 -10.26
CA ARG A 670 6.59 37.94 -10.65
C ARG A 670 5.72 37.81 -9.41
N ARG A 671 5.12 38.93 -8.98
CA ARG A 671 4.17 38.97 -7.85
C ARG A 671 2.96 38.04 -8.02
N ILE A 672 2.59 37.70 -9.25
CA ILE A 672 1.51 36.74 -9.57
C ILE A 672 1.82 35.33 -9.01
N LEU A 673 3.09 34.97 -8.83
CA LEU A 673 3.45 33.64 -8.35
C LEU A 673 3.16 33.45 -6.86
N HIS A 674 3.12 34.52 -6.05
CA HIS A 674 2.97 34.43 -4.58
C HIS A 674 2.35 35.71 -3.97
N ASP A 675 1.36 35.53 -3.09
CA ASP A 675 0.57 36.60 -2.47
C ASP A 675 1.23 37.31 -1.25
N ALA A 676 2.50 37.04 -0.88
CA ALA A 676 3.13 37.73 0.25
C ALA A 676 4.64 37.96 0.14
N GLU A 677 5.05 39.12 0.69
CA GLU A 677 6.39 39.61 0.96
C GLU A 677 7.13 38.70 1.97
N ILE A 678 8.46 38.54 1.79
CA ILE A 678 9.46 37.97 2.73
C ILE A 678 8.89 37.01 3.81
N GLU A 679 8.98 35.70 3.55
CA GLU A 679 8.47 34.65 4.45
C GLU A 679 9.09 34.70 5.86
N ASP A 680 8.28 35.01 6.88
CA ASP A 680 8.69 34.88 8.28
C ASP A 680 8.79 33.39 8.65
N ILE A 681 10.02 32.92 8.87
CA ILE A 681 10.30 31.52 9.26
C ILE A 681 9.67 31.14 10.62
N ASN A 682 9.24 32.13 11.41
CA ASN A 682 8.55 31.95 12.69
C ASN A 682 7.04 31.81 12.55
N GLU A 683 6.48 32.05 11.36
CA GLU A 683 5.06 31.96 11.12
C GLU A 683 4.54 30.52 11.28
N LEU A 684 3.27 30.42 11.71
CA LEU A 684 2.55 29.15 11.76
C LEU A 684 2.00 28.82 10.37
N LEU A 685 2.23 27.58 9.94
CA LEU A 685 1.57 27.01 8.78
C LEU A 685 0.07 26.83 9.06
N ASP A 686 -0.73 26.62 8.01
CA ASP A 686 -2.20 26.47 8.10
C ASP A 686 -2.67 25.43 9.13
N TYR A 687 -1.85 24.42 9.40
CA TYR A 687 -2.09 23.36 10.37
C TYR A 687 -1.45 23.62 11.75
N GLY A 688 -1.07 24.87 12.06
CA GLY A 688 -0.66 25.29 13.40
C GLY A 688 0.77 24.91 13.83
N LEU A 689 1.66 24.54 12.90
CA LEU A 689 3.07 24.26 13.19
C LEU A 689 3.98 25.36 12.65
N MET A 690 5.01 25.78 13.41
CA MET A 690 5.96 26.78 12.94
C MET A 690 6.75 26.31 11.70
N LYS A 691 6.86 27.18 10.70
CA LYS A 691 7.50 26.88 9.41
C LYS A 691 8.93 26.37 9.55
N LYS A 692 9.77 27.01 10.36
CA LYS A 692 11.15 26.53 10.60
C LYS A 692 11.24 25.19 11.29
N ILE A 693 10.28 24.83 12.17
CA ILE A 693 10.26 23.52 12.82
C ILE A 693 9.93 22.46 11.77
N GLN A 694 8.90 22.71 10.94
CA GLN A 694 8.57 21.82 9.82
C GLN A 694 9.75 21.63 8.86
N GLN A 695 10.48 22.72 8.55
CA GLN A 695 11.68 22.64 7.73
C GLN A 695 12.75 21.73 8.35
N GLN A 696 13.07 21.93 9.63
CA GLN A 696 14.03 21.07 10.34
C GLN A 696 13.57 19.61 10.34
N LEU A 697 12.29 19.33 10.63
CA LEU A 697 11.73 17.96 10.61
C LEU A 697 11.89 17.30 9.24
N SER A 698 11.72 18.05 8.14
CA SER A 698 11.88 17.53 6.77
C SER A 698 13.33 17.14 6.43
N GLU A 699 14.30 17.76 7.12
CA GLU A 699 15.74 17.60 6.92
C GLU A 699 16.40 16.64 7.93
N ILE A 700 15.65 16.11 8.91
CA ILE A 700 16.18 15.10 9.85
C ILE A 700 16.60 13.84 9.09
N ARG A 701 17.65 13.19 9.58
CA ARG A 701 18.19 11.93 9.05
C ARG A 701 17.10 10.87 8.84
N THR A 702 17.22 10.13 7.74
CA THR A 702 16.50 8.88 7.51
C THR A 702 17.40 7.72 7.89
N ASP A 703 17.17 7.14 9.07
CA ASP A 703 18.04 6.08 9.59
C ASP A 703 17.29 5.16 10.57
N LEU A 704 17.90 4.02 10.89
CA LEU A 704 17.50 3.06 11.93
C LEU A 704 18.30 3.25 13.24
N ASP A 705 18.87 4.45 13.39
CA ASP A 705 19.52 4.96 14.59
C ASP A 705 18.48 5.40 15.64
N SER A 706 18.88 5.63 16.89
CA SER A 706 17.94 6.07 17.94
C SER A 706 17.38 7.45 17.68
N PHE A 707 16.07 7.62 17.91
CA PHE A 707 15.37 8.91 18.04
C PHE A 707 14.94 9.08 19.49
N ASN A 708 15.21 10.26 20.05
CA ASN A 708 14.77 10.59 21.40
C ASN A 708 13.35 11.19 21.38
N GLU A 709 12.78 11.36 22.58
CA GLU A 709 11.39 11.79 22.76
C GLU A 709 11.08 13.15 22.09
N LEU A 710 11.99 14.14 22.16
CA LEU A 710 11.81 15.44 21.50
C LEU A 710 11.67 15.29 19.98
N GLU A 711 12.55 14.52 19.34
CA GLU A 711 12.51 14.27 17.89
C GLU A 711 11.23 13.52 17.51
N SER A 712 10.96 12.45 18.24
CA SER A 712 9.83 11.57 17.99
C SER A 712 8.50 12.28 18.16
N TYR A 713 8.31 13.02 19.25
CA TYR A 713 7.05 13.72 19.49
C TYR A 713 6.86 14.88 18.52
N ALA A 714 7.92 15.58 18.10
CA ALA A 714 7.79 16.62 17.09
C ALA A 714 7.38 16.04 15.71
N LEU A 715 7.90 14.87 15.33
CA LEU A 715 7.46 14.15 14.12
C LEU A 715 6.01 13.69 14.22
N MET A 716 5.61 13.09 15.35
CA MET A 716 4.23 12.68 15.61
C MET A 716 3.28 13.88 15.60
N PHE A 717 3.66 14.99 16.25
CA PHE A 717 2.86 16.21 16.29
C PHE A 717 2.66 16.81 14.89
N SER A 718 3.70 16.85 14.05
CA SER A 718 3.61 17.29 12.66
C SER A 718 2.63 16.42 11.85
N GLY A 719 2.76 15.09 11.92
CA GLY A 719 1.86 14.17 11.22
C GLY A 719 0.41 14.28 11.71
N TYR A 720 0.21 14.42 13.02
CA TYR A 720 -1.09 14.61 13.64
C TYR A 720 -1.77 15.90 13.15
N GLN A 721 -1.09 17.04 13.25
CA GLN A 721 -1.66 18.34 12.87
C GLN A 721 -2.03 18.40 11.39
N GLN A 722 -1.14 17.91 10.52
CA GLN A 722 -1.45 17.82 9.09
C GLN A 722 -2.68 16.94 8.84
N THR A 723 -2.82 15.82 9.54
CA THR A 723 -3.97 14.92 9.37
C THR A 723 -5.26 15.56 9.85
N ILE A 724 -5.26 16.23 11.01
CA ILE A 724 -6.45 16.91 11.53
C ILE A 724 -6.93 18.01 10.59
N ASN A 725 -6.00 18.72 9.95
CA ASN A 725 -6.28 19.78 8.98
C ASN A 725 -6.79 19.26 7.63
N GLU A 726 -6.16 18.22 7.09
CA GLU A 726 -6.44 17.73 5.72
C GLU A 726 -7.63 16.80 5.64
N VAL A 727 -7.84 16.01 6.68
CA VAL A 727 -8.84 14.94 6.67
C VAL A 727 -10.17 15.51 7.16
N ASP A 728 -10.98 15.93 6.20
CA ASP A 728 -12.36 16.34 6.43
C ASP A 728 -13.30 15.13 6.44
N TYR A 729 -13.25 14.37 7.54
CA TYR A 729 -14.15 13.24 7.81
C TYR A 729 -15.04 13.59 9.01
N LYS A 730 -16.34 13.31 8.90
CA LYS A 730 -17.33 13.64 9.95
C LYS A 730 -17.11 12.74 11.16
N SER A 731 -16.69 13.32 12.29
CA SER A 731 -16.54 12.60 13.56
C SER A 731 -16.89 13.50 14.74
N ASP A 732 -17.40 12.93 15.84
CA ASP A 732 -17.58 13.66 17.09
C ASP A 732 -16.25 14.27 17.57
N HIS A 733 -16.28 15.57 17.89
CA HIS A 733 -15.13 16.44 18.17
C HIS A 733 -14.34 16.12 19.47
N THR A 734 -14.43 14.91 19.99
CA THR A 734 -13.65 14.51 21.17
C THR A 734 -12.17 14.31 20.80
N GLN A 735 -11.35 15.31 21.12
CA GLN A 735 -9.90 15.20 21.01
C GLN A 735 -9.35 14.28 22.10
N ALA A 736 -8.48 13.35 21.70
CA ALA A 736 -7.76 12.50 22.62
C ALA A 736 -6.55 13.25 23.21
N GLN A 737 -6.23 12.87 24.45
CA GLN A 737 -5.02 13.30 25.15
C GLN A 737 -3.84 12.43 24.70
N TRP A 738 -2.95 12.99 23.88
CA TRP A 738 -1.73 12.35 23.38
C TRP A 738 -0.51 12.85 24.15
N LYS A 739 0.48 11.98 24.43
CA LYS A 739 1.70 12.43 25.13
C LYS A 739 2.57 13.34 24.24
N PHE A 740 2.55 13.12 22.93
CA PHE A 740 3.31 13.91 21.98
C PHE A 740 2.83 15.36 21.92
N LYS A 741 1.58 15.66 22.32
CA LYS A 741 1.10 17.05 22.46
C LYS A 741 1.86 17.85 23.52
N ASN A 742 2.61 17.21 24.42
CA ASN A 742 3.51 17.92 25.35
C ASN A 742 4.60 18.74 24.63
N ILE A 743 4.89 18.44 23.35
CA ILE A 743 5.85 19.21 22.54
C ILE A 743 5.24 20.46 21.88
N GLU A 744 3.91 20.61 21.91
CA GLU A 744 3.16 21.63 21.18
C GLU A 744 3.73 23.02 21.41
N ALA A 745 3.94 23.42 22.66
CA ALA A 745 4.46 24.73 22.98
C ALA A 745 5.85 25.01 22.37
N SER A 746 6.68 23.99 22.17
CA SER A 746 7.99 24.12 21.50
C SER A 746 7.88 24.16 19.98
N CYS A 747 6.74 23.73 19.44
CA CYS A 747 6.43 23.66 18.02
C CYS A 747 5.61 24.86 17.51
N THR A 748 4.97 25.60 18.42
CA THR A 748 4.05 26.71 18.09
C THR A 748 4.48 28.07 18.63
N LEU A 749 5.31 28.11 19.70
CA LEU A 749 5.74 29.37 20.32
C LEU A 749 7.23 29.63 20.10
N PRO A 750 7.61 30.74 19.43
CA PRO A 750 9.01 31.10 19.21
C PRO A 750 9.85 31.14 20.49
N ALA A 751 9.26 31.56 21.61
CA ALA A 751 9.97 31.67 22.90
C ALA A 751 10.37 30.31 23.52
N LYS A 752 9.78 29.19 23.09
CA LYS A 752 10.00 27.86 23.69
C LYS A 752 10.71 26.85 22.77
N GLU A 753 10.95 27.22 21.52
CA GLU A 753 11.50 26.33 20.50
C GLU A 753 12.99 26.00 20.66
N SER A 754 13.77 26.83 21.37
CA SER A 754 15.23 26.90 21.17
C SER A 754 15.90 25.56 21.46
N ARG A 755 15.39 24.82 22.45
CA ARG A 755 15.85 23.47 22.78
C ARG A 755 15.53 22.48 21.67
N LEU A 756 14.32 22.52 21.12
CA LEU A 756 13.89 21.64 20.04
C LEU A 756 14.70 21.92 18.77
N ILE A 757 14.83 23.18 18.34
CA ILE A 757 15.65 23.56 17.17
C ILE A 757 17.08 23.05 17.29
N ASN A 758 17.73 23.23 18.45
CA ASN A 758 19.10 22.74 18.66
C ASN A 758 19.17 21.21 18.53
N GLN A 759 18.18 20.50 19.08
CA GLN A 759 18.07 19.05 18.96
C GLN A 759 17.87 18.62 17.51
N LEU A 760 16.92 19.22 16.78
CA LEU A 760 16.62 18.86 15.39
C LEU A 760 17.80 19.19 14.45
N THR A 761 18.51 20.29 14.70
CA THR A 761 19.71 20.66 13.94
C THR A 761 20.79 19.57 14.07
N VAL A 762 21.01 19.05 15.28
CA VAL A 762 21.95 17.94 15.51
C VAL A 762 21.44 16.63 14.90
N SER A 763 20.12 16.44 14.86
CA SER A 763 19.46 15.25 14.32
C SER A 763 19.62 15.04 12.82
N SER A 764 20.02 16.05 12.06
CA SER A 764 20.43 15.91 10.65
C SER A 764 21.71 15.08 10.48
N TYR A 765 22.51 14.90 11.54
CA TYR A 765 23.76 14.14 11.53
C TYR A 765 23.59 12.75 12.14
N VAL A 766 24.38 11.77 11.65
CA VAL A 766 24.32 10.37 12.11
C VAL A 766 25.44 10.02 13.10
N PRO A 767 26.75 10.13 12.78
CA PRO A 767 27.78 9.80 13.75
C PRO A 767 28.00 10.94 14.75
N PHE A 768 28.29 10.59 16.00
CA PHE A 768 28.72 11.51 17.06
C PHE A 768 27.73 12.62 17.43
N LYS A 769 26.42 12.38 17.27
CA LYS A 769 25.35 13.33 17.64
C LYS A 769 25.52 13.88 19.06
N ILE A 770 25.83 13.00 20.02
CA ILE A 770 26.03 13.40 21.42
C ILE A 770 27.21 14.36 21.61
N LEU A 771 28.28 14.23 20.82
CA LEU A 771 29.43 15.14 20.85
C LEU A 771 29.10 16.50 20.21
N ARG A 772 28.10 16.56 19.32
CA ARG A 772 27.61 17.81 18.74
C ARG A 772 26.65 18.52 19.69
N LEU A 773 25.86 17.76 20.44
CA LEU A 773 24.89 18.27 21.42
C LEU A 773 25.57 18.76 22.71
N SER A 774 26.61 18.06 23.19
CA SER A 774 27.31 18.35 24.44
C SER A 774 28.75 18.83 24.20
N LYS A 775 28.99 20.14 24.34
CA LYS A 775 30.34 20.73 24.25
C LYS A 775 31.34 20.12 25.25
N PRO A 776 31.00 19.89 26.53
CA PRO A 776 31.92 19.25 27.48
C PRO A 776 32.35 17.86 27.02
N LEU A 777 31.37 17.05 26.58
CA LEU A 777 31.66 15.68 26.13
C LEU A 777 32.54 15.69 24.87
N ARG A 778 32.33 16.64 23.95
CA ARG A 778 33.20 16.83 22.79
C ARG A 778 34.66 17.04 23.18
N TYR A 779 34.93 17.97 24.10
CA TYR A 779 36.29 18.26 24.54
C TYR A 779 36.92 17.08 25.30
N ILE A 780 36.17 16.43 26.18
CA ILE A 780 36.64 15.23 26.90
C ILE A 780 37.03 14.13 25.91
N THR A 781 36.21 13.88 24.88
CA THR A 781 36.47 12.82 23.89
C THR A 781 37.69 13.14 23.04
N ILE A 782 37.89 14.41 22.66
CA ILE A 782 39.08 14.87 21.94
C ILE A 782 40.34 14.69 22.80
N LEU A 783 40.30 15.10 24.07
CA LEU A 783 41.43 14.96 25.00
C LEU A 783 41.80 13.49 25.24
N LEU A 784 40.80 12.62 25.45
CA LEU A 784 41.01 11.17 25.54
C LEU A 784 41.62 10.59 24.26
N GLY A 785 41.13 11.01 23.09
CA GLY A 785 41.68 10.58 21.81
C GLY A 785 43.15 10.98 21.63
N ILE A 786 43.51 12.21 22.03
CA ILE A 786 44.89 12.69 22.02
C ILE A 786 45.76 11.89 23.01
N ALA A 787 45.29 11.68 24.24
CA ALA A 787 46.01 10.94 25.26
C ALA A 787 46.28 9.48 24.86
N ILE A 788 45.27 8.79 24.30
CA ILE A 788 45.41 7.41 23.78
C ILE A 788 46.39 7.37 22.62
N SER A 789 46.32 8.34 21.70
CA SER A 789 47.24 8.40 20.56
C SER A 789 48.68 8.62 21.01
N LEU A 790 48.92 9.54 21.94
CA LEU A 790 50.23 9.77 22.54
C LEU A 790 50.75 8.53 23.27
N PHE A 791 49.90 7.88 24.07
CA PHE A 791 50.27 6.64 24.76
C PHE A 791 50.66 5.54 23.77
N LEU A 792 49.87 5.31 22.72
CA LEU A 792 50.17 4.30 21.70
C LEU A 792 51.49 4.62 20.98
N VAL A 793 51.74 5.88 20.61
CA VAL A 793 52.99 6.31 19.98
C VAL A 793 54.18 6.04 20.90
N ILE A 794 54.11 6.44 22.17
CA ILE A 794 55.18 6.23 23.16
C ILE A 794 55.40 4.73 23.41
N TYR A 795 54.32 3.97 23.58
CA TYR A 795 54.38 2.54 23.84
C TYR A 795 55.03 1.78 22.68
N PHE A 796 54.64 2.07 21.44
CA PHE A 796 55.23 1.43 20.27
C PHE A 796 56.64 1.93 19.96
N TYR A 797 56.95 3.20 20.20
CA TYR A 797 58.31 3.74 20.07
C TYR A 797 59.28 3.02 21.03
N ASN A 798 58.91 2.91 22.30
CA ASN A 798 59.74 2.27 23.32
C ASN A 798 59.93 0.77 23.09
N ASN A 799 58.95 0.09 22.47
CA ASN A 799 59.01 -1.35 22.21
C ASN A 799 59.38 -1.70 20.75
N TRP A 800 59.75 -0.70 19.92
CA TRP A 800 59.96 -0.89 18.48
C TRP A 800 61.10 -1.87 18.14
N GLY A 801 62.17 -1.86 18.95
CA GLY A 801 63.33 -2.75 18.79
C GLY A 801 63.17 -4.12 19.45
N ASN A 802 62.06 -4.37 20.16
CA ASN A 802 61.88 -5.58 20.95
C ASN A 802 61.37 -6.72 20.06
N THR A 803 62.21 -7.73 19.82
CA THR A 803 61.91 -8.89 18.95
C THR A 803 61.17 -10.01 19.68
N THR A 804 60.95 -9.85 20.98
CA THR A 804 60.18 -10.81 21.78
C THR A 804 58.71 -10.82 21.32
N PRO A 805 58.12 -12.01 21.10
CA PRO A 805 56.71 -12.10 20.76
C PRO A 805 55.83 -11.59 21.89
N VAL A 806 54.87 -10.73 21.55
CA VAL A 806 53.80 -10.27 22.44
C VAL A 806 52.75 -11.36 22.49
N PHE A 807 52.50 -11.89 23.69
CA PHE A 807 51.63 -13.04 23.95
C PHE A 807 52.11 -14.35 23.29
N SER A 808 51.49 -15.46 23.65
CA SER A 808 51.78 -16.81 23.11
C SER A 808 51.46 -17.00 21.62
N PHE A 809 51.02 -15.94 20.92
CA PHE A 809 50.57 -15.98 19.53
C PHE A 809 51.64 -15.58 18.50
N GLY A 810 52.87 -15.26 18.91
CA GLY A 810 54.02 -15.16 18.00
C GLY A 810 54.19 -13.82 17.26
N PHE A 811 53.45 -12.76 17.61
CA PHE A 811 53.57 -11.45 16.96
C PHE A 811 54.59 -10.55 17.64
N THR A 812 55.47 -9.91 16.89
CA THR A 812 56.37 -8.88 17.44
C THR A 812 55.64 -7.56 17.69
N TYR A 813 56.16 -6.72 18.59
CA TYR A 813 55.64 -5.36 18.81
C TYR A 813 55.58 -4.54 17.51
N ARG A 814 56.52 -4.78 16.59
CA ARG A 814 56.61 -4.15 15.28
C ARG A 814 55.47 -4.57 14.34
N GLU A 815 55.07 -5.84 14.38
CA GLU A 815 53.92 -6.35 13.62
C GLU A 815 52.60 -5.82 14.18
N ILE A 816 52.45 -5.77 15.50
CA ILE A 816 51.25 -5.18 16.14
C ILE A 816 51.16 -3.68 15.85
N ALA A 817 52.26 -2.94 15.96
CA ALA A 817 52.32 -1.52 15.61
C ALA A 817 51.96 -1.30 14.14
N SER A 818 52.45 -2.17 13.25
CA SER A 818 52.13 -2.13 11.82
C SER A 818 50.66 -2.44 11.56
N ILE A 819 50.05 -3.38 12.29
CA ILE A 819 48.60 -3.69 12.19
C ILE A 819 47.77 -2.52 12.71
N VAL A 820 48.14 -1.91 13.84
CA VAL A 820 47.45 -0.73 14.38
C VAL A 820 47.60 0.46 13.43
N LEU A 821 48.80 0.69 12.89
CA LEU A 821 49.04 1.73 11.89
C LEU A 821 48.28 1.46 10.60
N LEU A 822 48.27 0.21 10.12
CA LEU A 822 47.45 -0.21 8.97
C LEU A 822 45.96 -0.06 9.26
N PHE A 823 45.50 -0.30 10.49
CA PHE A 823 44.12 -0.09 10.90
C PHE A 823 43.76 1.40 10.91
N VAL A 824 44.64 2.26 11.47
CA VAL A 824 44.49 3.73 11.46
C VAL A 824 44.54 4.30 10.03
N VAL A 825 45.42 3.75 9.19
CA VAL A 825 45.54 4.14 7.77
C VAL A 825 44.36 3.58 6.94
N ALA A 826 43.84 2.39 7.27
CA ALA A 826 42.67 1.79 6.62
C ALA A 826 41.36 2.50 6.98
N LEU A 827 41.29 3.16 8.15
CA LEU A 827 40.22 4.11 8.46
C LEU A 827 40.21 5.31 7.50
N ASN A 828 41.31 5.53 6.76
CA ASN A 828 41.37 6.44 5.63
C ASN A 828 41.08 5.67 4.33
N HIS A 829 39.87 5.84 3.80
CA HIS A 829 39.26 5.02 2.73
C HIS A 829 40.14 4.84 1.46
N LYS A 830 41.11 5.73 1.21
CA LYS A 830 42.03 5.64 0.06
C LYS A 830 43.04 4.49 0.14
N PHE A 831 43.32 3.93 1.33
CA PHE A 831 44.40 2.95 1.52
C PHE A 831 43.96 1.48 1.61
N ALA A 832 42.67 1.20 1.84
CA ALA A 832 42.16 -0.17 1.96
C ALA A 832 42.37 -1.02 0.69
N LYS A 833 42.43 -0.40 -0.49
CA LYS A 833 42.68 -1.05 -1.78
C LYS A 833 44.10 -1.63 -1.93
N TYR A 834 45.04 -1.21 -1.09
CA TYR A 834 46.47 -1.56 -1.19
C TYR A 834 46.91 -2.67 -0.21
N ILE A 835 46.02 -3.16 0.65
CA ILE A 835 46.38 -4.17 1.65
C ILE A 835 46.32 -5.57 1.02
N ASN A 836 47.42 -5.96 0.37
CA ASN A 836 47.58 -7.29 -0.23
C ASN A 836 48.09 -8.31 0.82
N VAL A 837 47.20 -8.82 1.67
CA VAL A 837 47.58 -9.85 2.66
C VAL A 837 47.77 -11.20 1.94
N LYS A 838 49.02 -11.56 1.64
CA LYS A 838 49.42 -12.75 0.85
C LYS A 838 48.95 -14.11 1.40
N SER A 839 48.46 -14.23 2.63
CA SER A 839 47.98 -15.51 3.18
C SER A 839 46.51 -15.45 3.62
N ARG A 840 45.74 -16.48 3.23
CA ARG A 840 44.31 -16.63 3.59
C ARG A 840 44.08 -16.67 5.10
N VAL A 841 45.04 -17.21 5.86
CA VAL A 841 45.02 -17.26 7.34
C VAL A 841 45.17 -15.87 7.94
N LYS A 842 46.18 -15.08 7.52
CA LYS A 842 46.35 -13.70 8.01
C LYS A 842 45.17 -12.80 7.64
N LYS A 843 44.54 -13.01 6.47
CA LYS A 843 43.30 -12.31 6.07
C LYS A 843 42.15 -12.60 7.03
N ASN A 844 41.91 -13.87 7.37
CA ASN A 844 40.84 -14.25 8.30
C ASN A 844 41.09 -13.73 9.72
N ILE A 845 42.33 -13.79 10.23
CA ILE A 845 42.67 -13.24 11.56
C ILE A 845 42.39 -11.74 11.61
N PHE A 846 42.78 -11.00 10.56
CA PHE A 846 42.52 -9.56 10.47
C PHE A 846 41.02 -9.24 10.47
N PHE A 847 40.20 -9.98 9.72
CA PHE A 847 38.74 -9.79 9.74
C PHE A 847 38.11 -10.14 11.08
N ILE A 848 38.57 -11.21 11.74
CA ILE A 848 38.10 -11.57 13.09
C ILE A 848 38.45 -10.45 14.09
N ALA A 849 39.63 -9.84 14.00
CA ALA A 849 40.01 -8.69 14.82
C ALA A 849 39.08 -7.49 14.56
N ILE A 850 38.78 -7.16 13.30
CA ILE A 850 37.82 -6.09 12.96
C ILE A 850 36.43 -6.38 13.56
N ILE A 851 35.94 -7.62 13.42
CA ILE A 851 34.65 -8.05 13.95
C ILE A 851 34.61 -7.90 15.48
N PHE A 852 35.68 -8.31 16.17
CA PHE A 852 35.79 -8.22 17.62
C PHE A 852 35.87 -6.77 18.10
N THR A 853 36.68 -5.92 17.46
CA THR A 853 36.76 -4.49 17.75
C THR A 853 35.42 -3.79 17.48
N GLY A 854 34.78 -4.08 16.35
CA GLY A 854 33.45 -3.55 16.01
C GLY A 854 32.39 -3.95 17.04
N PHE A 855 32.42 -5.20 17.52
CA PHE A 855 31.56 -5.69 18.60
C PHE A 855 31.76 -4.91 19.91
N ILE A 856 33.02 -4.68 20.33
CA ILE A 856 33.32 -3.92 21.55
C ILE A 856 32.85 -2.47 21.42
N LEU A 857 33.22 -1.78 20.33
CA LEU A 857 32.86 -0.38 20.10
C LEU A 857 31.35 -0.18 20.02
N SER A 858 30.63 -1.09 19.37
CA SER A 858 29.17 -1.03 19.24
C SER A 858 28.49 -1.16 20.60
N ASN A 859 28.95 -2.09 21.45
CA ASN A 859 28.41 -2.26 22.80
C ASN A 859 28.73 -1.07 23.72
N LEU A 860 29.95 -0.52 23.64
CA LEU A 860 30.33 0.71 24.36
C LEU A 860 29.47 1.91 23.94
N TYR A 861 29.22 2.06 22.63
CA TYR A 861 28.38 3.12 22.11
C TYR A 861 26.93 3.00 22.60
N LEU A 862 26.37 1.79 22.56
CA LEU A 862 25.02 1.50 23.06
C LEU A 862 24.89 1.77 24.57
N LEU A 863 25.92 1.45 25.35
CA LEU A 863 25.91 1.63 26.80
C LEU A 863 26.03 3.10 27.22
N ILE A 864 26.90 3.87 26.55
CA ILE A 864 27.27 5.22 26.97
C ILE A 864 26.58 6.27 26.10
N CYS A 865 26.95 6.34 24.82
CA CYS A 865 26.53 7.42 23.93
C CYS A 865 25.02 7.40 23.66
N ASN A 866 24.44 6.22 23.41
CA ASN A 866 23.02 6.08 23.11
C ASN A 866 22.15 6.45 24.31
N ASN A 867 22.49 5.96 25.51
CA ASN A 867 21.75 6.28 26.74
C ASN A 867 21.82 7.77 27.08
N LEU A 868 22.98 8.40 26.94
CA LEU A 868 23.13 9.84 27.15
C LEU A 868 22.31 10.67 26.13
N TYR A 869 22.32 10.26 24.86
CA TYR A 869 21.54 10.91 23.80
C TYR A 869 20.04 10.87 24.10
N ASN A 870 19.52 9.69 24.45
CA ASN A 870 18.11 9.54 24.79
C ASN A 870 17.73 10.34 26.04
N LYS A 871 18.61 10.38 27.06
CA LYS A 871 18.39 11.13 28.30
C LYS A 871 18.31 12.65 28.07
N LEU A 872 19.17 13.21 27.22
CA LEU A 872 19.16 14.65 26.91
C LEU A 872 17.93 15.07 26.10
N GLY A 873 17.41 14.17 25.29
CA GLY A 873 16.24 14.39 24.44
C GLY A 873 14.90 14.04 25.06
N LYS A 874 14.80 13.83 26.38
CA LYS A 874 13.51 13.63 27.07
C LYS A 874 12.70 14.92 27.19
N ILE A 875 11.38 14.81 27.11
CA ILE A 875 10.49 15.93 27.47
C ILE A 875 10.60 16.17 28.98
N LYS A 876 10.60 17.45 29.37
CA LYS A 876 10.74 17.89 30.76
C LYS A 876 9.38 18.20 31.35
#